data_AF-S2W151-F1
#
_entry.id   AF-S2W151-F1
#
_cell.length_a   1.000
_cell.length_b   1.000
_cell.length_c   1.000
_cell.angle_alpha   90.00
_cell.angle_beta   90.00
_cell.angle_gamma   90.00
#
_symmetry.space_group_name_H-M   'P 1'
#
loop_
_entity.id
_entity.type
_entity.pdbx_description
1 polymer ?
#
loop_
_entity_poly.entity_id
_entity_poly.type
_entity_poly.pdbx_seq_one_letter_code
_entity_poly.pdbx_strand_id
1 'polypeptide(L)'
;MFDLKDKPGSFATLAGRALLKPARILRKLLIVTLACALGFTLSTLSLAHAEDLQISSQADKQSVNPTPENTPGVGAASQSGDGLEIGPEIIGQPVGAAVKAPTVNDLLYDATTISGANLAKAKVDKKTVIATVHVSLKDSSGTEKASLSVTPTTGTTWKVDLPGGVKVAKGDTVTVYQQIGEDKSPEVTKTAQPSKASTVTLKMPTGEIWIEQTSSNIVNKDEQTEAIQKLKDANSGIAGDIKSVKFSIDSTDHAYYEVTYTDGSTSGKVEATNLTIKQVTETSRAPEIDSITIVDNVVKGKLAGPGPFDGIKVQLVVNVNKDKQGQYTNENKCTVDKDSSTPIEVNVQSDGTFSYTLQAWDSLTLDQIVGVSVKEPHKFVSCSTTTVKPVPVVKTEVRDPRKLTGDDKKAIDAAIRKSYTVGGESKLPNGTGDWDGVPAVIQIDDSGNVKIFSGNDVAGDWDWDNGGIFVPEKNEDGSVKIKDGVEPKITIPAKDLLKNIAPKSPAIAVDTNTGTVTITPPAYKDPGDDTDLLSYTVTYKDADGNDKTITATRDLDTNKWSGPGVNEESGVITLSVEKIELAGTIKATAKDNGGLEGDTDKLDSVEESKKLETATVSYDANKGTGEMEGKTVNKGAEYEILANAFTAPANEKFRTWQIGTAEHKAGEKIRVKEDISIQAIWQDIEVKVSYSPNGGSGEMTGKTLKKGSKYTLLESTFTAPDDTQEFKAWEVDGKEVPAGTEITVDKDTEVKAVWKKIQVKVTYDGNGGGGSMNAATVDKGSEYTVLPNAFTAPDDTQEFKAWEVDGQEVAPGAKITVKDNTVVKAVWKKIQVKVTYDANGGEGTMEGKTLDKGSKYTLAANGFTAPENQEFKTWEIDGKEVAPDTEITVNKDTKVKAVWKDIMVDINFEPGEGSGTMKKETVKKGSTFKLPASKFEAPENMELKGWKIGDTEYQVGDKITVNDNTTVTAIWKKIPVNVTYDANGGKGSMDGATVDKGSEYAVLPNGFTAPDDTQEFKAWEVDGQEV
;
A
#
# COMPACT_ATOMS: atom_id res chain seq x y z
N MET A 1 11.26 0.05 -44.97
CA MET A 1 11.56 -1.10 -45.86
C MET A 1 10.27 -1.90 -45.96
N PHE A 2 9.80 -2.20 -47.17
CA PHE A 2 8.70 -3.12 -47.59
C PHE A 2 7.77 -3.79 -46.52
N ASP A 3 6.43 -3.83 -46.66
CA ASP A 3 5.54 -3.21 -47.69
C ASP A 3 4.01 -3.26 -47.35
N LEU A 4 3.20 -2.51 -48.13
CA LEU A 4 1.77 -2.70 -48.52
C LEU A 4 0.57 -2.66 -47.51
N LYS A 5 -0.29 -1.63 -47.71
CA LYS A 5 -1.79 -1.61 -47.70
C LYS A 5 -2.57 -1.70 -46.36
N ASP A 6 -3.80 -1.19 -46.22
CA ASP A 6 -4.72 -0.55 -47.21
C ASP A 6 -5.64 0.58 -46.64
N LYS A 7 -5.94 1.57 -47.51
CA LYS A 7 -7.08 2.53 -47.57
C LYS A 7 -7.49 3.55 -46.45
N PRO A 8 -8.26 4.62 -46.79
CA PRO A 8 -8.48 5.81 -45.94
C PRO A 8 -9.95 6.27 -45.73
N GLY A 9 -10.14 7.32 -44.91
CA GLY A 9 -11.28 8.26 -44.94
C GLY A 9 -10.82 9.64 -44.43
N SER A 10 -10.85 10.73 -45.19
CA SER A 10 -11.99 11.50 -45.74
C SER A 10 -12.34 12.72 -44.87
N PHE A 11 -11.77 13.89 -45.21
CA PHE A 11 -12.14 15.19 -44.64
C PHE A 11 -13.39 15.77 -45.33
N ALA A 12 -14.24 16.46 -44.57
CA ALA A 12 -15.24 17.42 -45.04
C ALA A 12 -15.30 18.61 -44.06
N THR A 13 -15.83 19.76 -44.48
CA THR A 13 -15.50 21.08 -43.89
C THR A 13 -16.71 22.00 -43.67
N LEU A 14 -16.42 23.19 -43.10
CA LEU A 14 -17.28 24.38 -42.93
C LEU A 14 -18.28 24.36 -41.74
N ALA A 15 -18.76 25.49 -41.23
CA ALA A 15 -18.17 26.82 -40.97
C ALA A 15 -19.17 27.70 -40.19
N GLY A 16 -18.71 28.61 -39.31
CA GLY A 16 -19.61 29.60 -38.69
C GLY A 16 -18.92 30.60 -37.75
N ARG A 17 -19.18 31.90 -37.94
CA ARG A 17 -18.83 33.01 -37.03
C ARG A 17 -20.10 33.78 -36.67
N ALA A 18 -20.21 34.31 -35.44
CA ALA A 18 -20.40 35.75 -35.19
C ALA A 18 -20.53 36.14 -33.70
N LEU A 19 -19.64 37.04 -33.26
CA LEU A 19 -19.87 38.26 -32.45
C LEU A 19 -21.10 38.38 -31.51
N LEU A 20 -20.85 38.81 -30.26
CA LEU A 20 -21.24 40.16 -29.79
C LEU A 20 -20.64 40.58 -28.42
N LYS A 21 -20.28 41.86 -28.28
CA LYS A 21 -20.04 42.64 -27.03
C LYS A 21 -20.34 44.13 -27.33
N PRO A 22 -21.04 44.85 -26.43
CA PRO A 22 -20.51 46.09 -25.82
C PRO A 22 -20.71 46.10 -24.27
N ALA A 23 -19.85 46.68 -23.40
CA ALA A 23 -19.57 48.11 -23.12
C ALA A 23 -20.69 48.84 -22.33
N ARG A 24 -20.47 49.75 -21.35
CA ARG A 24 -19.25 50.33 -20.72
C ARG A 24 -19.63 51.22 -19.49
N ILE A 25 -18.76 51.32 -18.45
CA ILE A 25 -18.65 52.48 -17.49
C ILE A 25 -19.88 52.56 -16.51
N LEU A 26 -19.96 53.21 -15.31
CA LEU A 26 -19.34 54.41 -14.70
C LEU A 26 -18.51 54.20 -13.39
N ARG A 27 -18.56 55.12 -12.39
CA ARG A 27 -17.35 55.50 -11.58
C ARG A 27 -17.64 56.33 -10.28
N LYS A 28 -17.17 55.87 -9.10
CA LYS A 28 -17.00 56.59 -7.78
C LYS A 28 -18.29 56.99 -7.02
N LEU A 29 -18.38 57.10 -5.67
CA LEU A 29 -17.46 56.97 -4.50
C LEU A 29 -18.24 56.26 -3.32
N LEU A 30 -18.04 56.33 -1.98
CA LEU A 30 -17.34 57.22 -1.01
C LEU A 30 -16.84 56.44 0.26
N ILE A 31 -16.50 57.16 1.34
CA ILE A 31 -15.78 56.84 2.61
C ILE A 31 -16.71 56.51 3.81
N VAL A 32 -16.29 55.62 4.74
CA VAL A 32 -16.08 55.83 6.21
C VAL A 32 -15.56 54.54 6.92
N THR A 33 -14.69 54.74 7.92
CA THR A 33 -13.91 53.85 8.83
C THR A 33 -14.66 52.67 9.50
N LEU A 34 -14.03 51.64 10.11
CA LEU A 34 -12.95 51.70 11.13
C LEU A 34 -12.16 50.38 11.36
N ALA A 35 -10.94 50.57 11.90
CA ALA A 35 -9.85 49.67 12.33
C ALA A 35 -10.21 48.59 13.41
N CYS A 36 -9.35 47.69 13.91
CA CYS A 36 -7.89 47.58 14.14
C CYS A 36 -7.45 46.08 14.14
N ALA A 37 -6.18 45.64 14.20
CA ALA A 37 -4.88 46.20 13.80
C ALA A 37 -3.80 45.08 13.88
N LEU A 38 -2.71 45.19 13.09
CA LEU A 38 -1.45 44.45 13.23
C LEU A 38 -0.29 45.45 13.04
N GLY A 39 0.85 45.23 13.70
CA GLY A 39 1.95 46.20 13.70
C GLY A 39 3.34 45.59 13.69
N PHE A 40 4.06 45.80 12.57
CA PHE A 40 5.51 45.68 12.45
C PHE A 40 6.04 47.04 11.98
N THR A 41 7.14 47.54 12.56
CA THR A 41 7.92 48.65 11.98
C THR A 41 9.41 48.44 12.23
N LEU A 42 10.22 48.97 11.30
CA LEU A 42 11.67 49.11 11.42
C LEU A 42 12.00 50.61 11.40
N SER A 43 13.04 51.02 12.13
CA SER A 43 13.70 52.33 11.92
C SER A 43 15.15 52.30 12.40
N THR A 44 16.00 53.08 11.72
CA THR A 44 17.44 53.29 11.98
C THR A 44 17.63 54.60 12.80
N LEU A 45 18.81 55.17 13.12
CA LEU A 45 20.13 55.22 12.46
C LEU A 45 21.21 55.81 13.43
N SER A 46 22.48 55.92 12.97
CA SER A 46 23.63 56.67 13.55
C SER A 46 24.34 56.00 14.77
N LEU A 47 25.63 56.19 15.10
CA LEU A 47 26.90 56.67 14.46
C LEU A 47 28.08 56.19 15.41
N ALA A 48 29.40 56.27 15.20
CA ALA A 48 30.40 56.71 14.20
C ALA A 48 31.68 55.82 14.43
N HIS A 49 32.68 55.54 13.57
CA HIS A 49 33.46 56.18 12.50
C HIS A 49 34.90 56.62 12.92
N ALA A 50 35.90 55.78 12.57
CA ALA A 50 37.36 56.01 12.39
C ALA A 50 37.96 54.64 11.94
N GLU A 51 38.64 54.46 10.80
CA GLU A 51 39.97 54.95 10.36
C GLU A 51 41.15 54.31 11.14
N ASP A 52 42.20 53.70 10.54
CA ASP A 52 42.52 53.40 9.12
C ASP A 52 43.72 52.40 8.96
N LEU A 53 44.10 52.06 7.71
CA LEU A 53 45.44 51.70 7.16
C LEU A 53 46.27 50.47 7.63
N GLN A 54 46.24 49.43 6.77
CA GLN A 54 47.38 48.84 5.99
C GLN A 54 48.83 48.64 6.53
N ILE A 55 49.28 47.38 6.40
CA ILE A 55 50.53 46.90 5.70
C ILE A 55 51.93 47.09 6.34
N SER A 56 52.79 46.07 6.09
CA SER A 56 54.27 46.06 6.11
C SER A 56 55.02 46.00 7.46
N SER A 57 55.74 44.90 7.69
CA SER A 57 57.21 44.86 7.52
C SER A 57 57.77 43.44 7.74
N GLN A 58 59.09 43.24 7.56
CA GLN A 58 59.76 41.94 7.49
C GLN A 58 61.00 41.89 8.38
N ALA A 59 61.29 40.70 8.93
CA ALA A 59 62.57 40.23 9.49
C ALA A 59 63.09 40.77 10.85
N ASP A 60 63.58 39.81 11.65
CA ASP A 60 64.81 39.87 12.46
C ASP A 60 64.88 40.75 13.73
N LYS A 61 65.67 40.42 14.77
CA LYS A 61 66.72 39.37 14.91
C LYS A 61 67.00 38.96 16.38
N GLN A 62 67.58 37.76 16.53
CA GLN A 62 68.59 37.33 17.54
C GLN A 62 68.34 37.39 19.06
N SER A 63 68.61 36.24 19.70
CA SER A 63 69.52 36.11 20.85
C SER A 63 70.18 34.72 20.77
N VAL A 64 71.38 34.57 20.19
CA VAL A 64 72.71 34.35 20.84
C VAL A 64 72.76 33.21 21.89
N ASN A 65 73.82 32.38 22.00
CA ASN A 65 75.18 32.47 21.41
C ASN A 65 75.83 31.06 21.18
N PRO A 66 76.77 30.90 20.22
CA PRO A 66 77.57 29.67 20.01
C PRO A 66 79.09 29.83 20.26
N THR A 67 79.85 28.73 20.20
CA THR A 67 81.35 28.68 20.14
C THR A 67 82.07 29.22 21.40
N PRO A 68 83.42 29.24 21.55
CA PRO A 68 84.59 28.91 20.67
C PRO A 68 85.09 27.44 20.88
N GLU A 69 86.18 26.84 20.36
CA GLU A 69 87.25 27.05 19.32
C GLU A 69 87.97 25.66 19.12
N ASN A 70 89.01 25.39 18.30
CA ASN A 70 89.85 26.17 17.37
C ASN A 70 90.40 25.31 16.18
N THR A 71 91.07 26.01 15.26
CA THR A 71 92.01 25.62 14.18
C THR A 71 93.50 25.69 14.67
N PRO A 72 94.56 25.57 13.83
CA PRO A 72 94.68 25.18 12.40
C PRO A 72 95.69 24.02 12.14
N GLY A 73 95.90 23.66 10.86
CA GLY A 73 96.93 22.71 10.42
C GLY A 73 98.13 23.33 9.68
N VAL A 74 99.23 22.57 9.64
CA VAL A 74 100.47 22.75 8.83
C VAL A 74 101.01 21.33 8.59
N GLY A 75 101.64 20.94 7.47
CA GLY A 75 101.96 21.62 6.21
C GLY A 75 102.72 20.62 5.31
N ALA A 76 102.85 20.91 4.01
CA ALA A 76 103.51 19.98 3.09
C ALA A 76 105.04 19.93 3.28
N ALA A 77 105.62 18.73 3.21
CA ALA A 77 107.07 18.51 3.21
C ALA A 77 107.45 17.55 2.09
N SER A 78 108.40 17.96 1.24
CA SER A 78 108.88 17.19 0.08
C SER A 78 110.36 16.85 0.24
N GLN A 79 110.70 15.56 0.22
CA GLN A 79 112.05 15.04 -0.06
C GLN A 79 111.87 13.83 -0.98
N SER A 80 112.26 13.88 -2.25
CA SER A 80 113.64 13.86 -2.77
C SER A 80 114.36 12.55 -2.43
N GLY A 81 114.39 11.63 -3.39
CA GLY A 81 115.18 10.38 -3.28
C GLY A 81 116.58 10.56 -3.87
N ASP A 82 117.59 10.02 -3.19
CA ASP A 82 118.98 10.08 -3.64
C ASP A 82 119.27 9.03 -4.73
N GLY A 83 119.57 9.50 -5.93
CA GLY A 83 120.10 8.69 -7.02
C GLY A 83 121.62 8.56 -6.92
N LEU A 84 122.13 7.33 -6.87
CA LEU A 84 123.57 7.04 -6.95
C LEU A 84 124.06 7.16 -8.40
N GLU A 85 124.58 8.33 -8.78
CA GLU A 85 125.32 8.47 -10.04
C GLU A 85 126.66 7.72 -9.97
N ILE A 86 127.00 7.02 -11.06
CA ILE A 86 128.30 6.34 -11.22
C ILE A 86 129.14 7.12 -12.24
N GLY A 87 130.09 7.90 -11.76
CA GLY A 87 131.06 8.61 -12.60
C GLY A 87 132.10 7.65 -13.24
N PRO A 88 132.41 7.78 -14.54
CA PRO A 88 133.39 6.92 -15.21
C PRO A 88 134.84 7.39 -14.98
N GLU A 89 135.71 6.49 -14.54
CA GLU A 89 137.16 6.75 -14.38
C GLU A 89 137.92 6.58 -15.72
N ILE A 90 138.88 7.47 -16.00
CA ILE A 90 139.54 7.57 -17.32
C ILE A 90 140.87 6.78 -17.36
N ILE A 91 141.15 6.22 -18.54
CA ILE A 91 142.32 5.39 -18.87
C ILE A 91 143.60 6.23 -18.98
N GLY A 92 144.72 5.83 -18.33
CA GLY A 92 146.01 6.51 -18.56
C GLY A 92 147.28 5.97 -17.88
N GLN A 93 147.98 5.04 -18.56
CA GLN A 93 149.43 4.74 -18.43
C GLN A 93 149.99 4.12 -17.11
N PRO A 94 151.18 3.48 -17.14
CA PRO A 94 151.56 2.45 -16.16
C PRO A 94 152.72 2.80 -15.22
N VAL A 95 152.64 2.27 -14.00
CA VAL A 95 153.77 2.06 -13.08
C VAL A 95 153.71 0.61 -12.60
N GLY A 96 154.85 -0.05 -12.43
CA GLY A 96 154.91 -1.44 -11.94
C GLY A 96 154.32 -1.55 -10.54
N ALA A 97 153.12 -2.13 -10.43
CA ALA A 97 152.34 -2.12 -9.20
C ALA A 97 152.59 -3.38 -8.35
N ALA A 98 153.27 -3.20 -7.21
CA ALA A 98 153.42 -4.26 -6.21
C ALA A 98 152.06 -4.76 -5.70
N VAL A 99 151.97 -6.07 -5.42
CA VAL A 99 150.74 -6.72 -4.95
C VAL A 99 150.33 -6.14 -3.60
N LYS A 100 149.19 -5.42 -3.57
CA LYS A 100 148.63 -4.85 -2.35
C LYS A 100 148.27 -5.95 -1.34
N ALA A 101 148.39 -5.65 -0.05
CA ALA A 101 147.97 -6.56 1.00
C ALA A 101 146.44 -6.81 0.97
N PRO A 102 145.96 -8.03 1.26
CA PRO A 102 144.54 -8.32 1.39
C PRO A 102 144.00 -7.69 2.69
N THR A 103 142.71 -7.34 2.74
CA THR A 103 142.06 -7.07 4.02
C THR A 103 141.57 -8.37 4.64
N VAL A 104 141.68 -8.48 5.96
CA VAL A 104 141.18 -9.60 6.76
C VAL A 104 140.03 -9.08 7.61
N ASN A 105 138.90 -9.79 7.59
CA ASN A 105 137.75 -9.49 8.45
C ASN A 105 138.11 -9.72 9.93
N ASP A 106 137.26 -9.27 10.85
CA ASP A 106 137.52 -9.47 12.28
C ASP A 106 137.49 -10.95 12.68
N LEU A 107 138.54 -11.37 13.39
CA LEU A 107 138.78 -12.75 13.77
C LEU A 107 137.97 -13.07 15.03
N LEU A 108 136.69 -13.44 14.86
CA LEU A 108 135.78 -13.66 15.98
C LEU A 108 135.98 -15.03 16.66
N TYR A 109 135.82 -15.10 17.99
CA TYR A 109 135.80 -16.37 18.73
C TYR A 109 134.75 -17.33 18.18
N ASP A 110 135.08 -18.63 18.23
CA ASP A 110 134.33 -19.75 17.68
C ASP A 110 134.16 -19.77 16.15
N ALA A 111 134.69 -18.79 15.42
CA ALA A 111 134.67 -18.79 13.96
C ALA A 111 135.38 -20.03 13.40
N THR A 112 134.67 -20.77 12.54
CA THR A 112 135.14 -21.92 11.76
C THR A 112 135.67 -21.52 10.38
N THR A 113 135.65 -20.22 10.04
CA THR A 113 136.04 -19.73 8.71
C THR A 113 136.73 -18.39 8.86
N ILE A 114 137.75 -18.13 8.05
CA ILE A 114 138.46 -16.84 7.99
C ILE A 114 138.22 -16.24 6.62
N SER A 115 137.89 -14.95 6.57
CA SER A 115 137.48 -14.27 5.34
C SER A 115 138.02 -12.85 5.27
N GLY A 116 137.90 -12.23 4.11
CA GLY A 116 138.36 -10.87 3.88
C GLY A 116 138.09 -10.37 2.47
N ALA A 117 138.71 -9.25 2.12
CA ALA A 117 138.51 -8.56 0.84
C ALA A 117 139.85 -8.09 0.24
N ASN A 118 139.76 -7.21 -0.76
CA ASN A 118 140.88 -6.64 -1.51
C ASN A 118 141.77 -7.71 -2.18
N LEU A 119 141.15 -8.71 -2.80
CA LEU A 119 141.83 -9.63 -3.73
C LEU A 119 142.56 -8.85 -4.83
N ALA A 120 143.88 -8.99 -4.87
CA ALA A 120 144.71 -8.43 -5.93
C ALA A 120 144.50 -9.20 -7.24
N LYS A 121 144.61 -8.48 -8.36
CA LYS A 121 144.47 -9.02 -9.71
C LYS A 121 145.47 -8.37 -10.66
N ALA A 122 146.07 -9.17 -11.53
CA ALA A 122 146.97 -8.72 -12.57
C ALA A 122 146.47 -9.18 -13.95
N LYS A 123 146.99 -8.59 -15.03
CA LYS A 123 146.82 -9.11 -16.39
C LYS A 123 148.14 -9.73 -16.86
N VAL A 124 148.15 -11.04 -17.06
CA VAL A 124 149.28 -11.80 -17.61
C VAL A 124 148.80 -12.42 -18.92
N ASP A 125 149.54 -12.22 -20.02
CA ASP A 125 149.18 -12.70 -21.36
C ASP A 125 147.72 -12.45 -21.76
N LYS A 126 147.25 -11.23 -21.48
CA LYS A 126 145.87 -10.73 -21.68
C LYS A 126 144.78 -11.47 -20.87
N LYS A 127 145.12 -12.45 -20.03
CA LYS A 127 144.22 -13.11 -19.08
C LYS A 127 144.31 -12.42 -17.71
N THR A 128 143.20 -12.35 -16.99
CA THR A 128 143.19 -11.87 -15.59
C THR A 128 143.63 -13.01 -14.67
N VAL A 129 144.70 -12.79 -13.91
CA VAL A 129 145.15 -13.68 -12.83
C VAL A 129 144.71 -13.06 -11.52
N ILE A 130 144.04 -13.84 -10.68
CA ILE A 130 143.62 -13.45 -9.33
C ILE A 130 144.64 -14.02 -8.33
N ALA A 131 144.97 -13.25 -7.29
CA ALA A 131 145.94 -13.66 -6.30
C ALA A 131 145.50 -14.89 -5.50
N THR A 132 146.45 -15.78 -5.21
CA THR A 132 146.29 -16.82 -4.19
C THR A 132 146.47 -16.17 -2.83
N VAL A 133 145.47 -16.27 -1.96
CA VAL A 133 145.54 -15.83 -0.56
C VAL A 133 146.06 -16.98 0.28
N HIS A 134 147.07 -16.72 1.11
CA HIS A 134 147.65 -17.66 2.06
C HIS A 134 147.30 -17.21 3.48
N VAL A 135 146.85 -18.15 4.31
CA VAL A 135 146.29 -17.91 5.64
C VAL A 135 146.95 -18.88 6.64
N SER A 136 147.74 -18.34 7.58
CA SER A 136 148.30 -19.09 8.71
C SER A 136 147.59 -18.66 9.99
N LEU A 137 146.83 -19.55 10.60
CA LEU A 137 146.21 -19.38 11.92
C LEU A 137 147.11 -20.02 12.97
N LYS A 138 147.50 -19.25 13.97
CA LYS A 138 148.34 -19.67 15.10
C LYS A 138 147.62 -19.48 16.42
N ASP A 139 147.93 -20.34 17.38
CA ASP A 139 147.46 -20.20 18.77
C ASP A 139 148.23 -19.11 19.53
N SER A 140 147.86 -18.91 20.80
CA SER A 140 148.49 -17.92 21.69
C SER A 140 149.94 -18.26 22.09
N SER A 141 150.45 -19.45 21.78
CA SER A 141 151.86 -19.83 21.91
C SER A 141 152.68 -19.57 20.63
N GLY A 142 152.00 -19.23 19.52
CA GLY A 142 152.59 -19.12 18.19
C GLY A 142 152.63 -20.43 17.40
N THR A 143 152.05 -21.51 17.92
CA THR A 143 151.96 -22.82 17.26
C THR A 143 150.90 -22.77 16.16
N GLU A 144 151.20 -23.31 14.97
CA GLU A 144 150.28 -23.27 13.83
C GLU A 144 149.12 -24.26 13.98
N LYS A 145 147.89 -23.73 13.98
CA LYS A 145 146.63 -24.47 14.05
C LYS A 145 146.12 -24.88 12.67
N ALA A 146 146.36 -24.04 11.67
CA ALA A 146 146.04 -24.31 10.27
C ALA A 146 146.88 -23.41 9.35
N SER A 147 147.42 -23.97 8.27
CA SER A 147 147.94 -23.22 7.13
C SER A 147 147.17 -23.62 5.89
N LEU A 148 146.57 -22.63 5.23
CA LEU A 148 145.62 -22.80 4.14
C LEU A 148 145.95 -21.83 3.02
N SER A 149 145.53 -22.15 1.79
CA SER A 149 145.51 -21.18 0.70
C SER A 149 144.26 -21.35 -0.17
N VAL A 150 143.84 -20.25 -0.78
CA VAL A 150 142.70 -20.20 -1.71
C VAL A 150 143.00 -19.27 -2.87
N THR A 151 142.64 -19.68 -4.08
CA THR A 151 142.71 -18.86 -5.30
C THR A 151 141.28 -18.67 -5.82
N PRO A 152 140.55 -17.62 -5.39
CA PRO A 152 139.16 -17.42 -5.82
C PRO A 152 139.08 -17.19 -7.33
N THR A 153 138.13 -17.86 -8.00
CA THR A 153 137.98 -17.81 -9.47
C THR A 153 137.35 -16.52 -9.97
N THR A 154 136.55 -15.85 -9.13
CA THR A 154 135.92 -14.54 -9.39
C THR A 154 135.78 -13.74 -8.07
N GLY A 155 135.14 -12.56 -8.11
CA GLY A 155 134.89 -11.73 -6.91
C GLY A 155 136.06 -10.84 -6.46
N THR A 156 135.88 -10.12 -5.36
CA THR A 156 136.90 -9.28 -4.68
C THR A 156 137.16 -9.72 -3.23
N THR A 157 136.35 -10.65 -2.74
CA THR A 157 136.38 -11.24 -1.40
C THR A 157 136.92 -12.65 -1.43
N TRP A 158 137.53 -13.08 -0.33
CA TRP A 158 138.09 -14.40 -0.15
C TRP A 158 137.59 -15.01 1.17
N LYS A 159 137.57 -16.35 1.21
CA LYS A 159 137.18 -17.14 2.39
C LYS A 159 137.96 -18.45 2.38
N VAL A 160 138.45 -18.85 3.54
CA VAL A 160 138.92 -20.20 3.83
C VAL A 160 138.07 -20.78 4.96
N ASP A 161 137.64 -22.03 4.79
CA ASP A 161 137.05 -22.81 5.87
C ASP A 161 138.17 -23.51 6.64
N LEU A 162 138.13 -23.45 7.97
CA LEU A 162 139.14 -24.09 8.82
C LEU A 162 138.94 -25.62 8.81
N PRO A 163 140.01 -26.41 8.91
CA PRO A 163 139.90 -27.87 8.91
C PRO A 163 139.06 -28.37 10.09
N GLY A 164 138.34 -29.48 9.88
CA GLY A 164 137.32 -29.98 10.81
C GLY A 164 137.80 -30.10 12.26
N GLY A 165 137.11 -29.40 13.16
CA GLY A 165 137.45 -29.31 14.59
C GLY A 165 138.27 -28.08 14.99
N VAL A 166 138.90 -27.37 14.04
CA VAL A 166 139.64 -26.14 14.31
C VAL A 166 138.69 -24.94 14.31
N LYS A 167 138.66 -24.23 15.45
CA LYS A 167 138.00 -22.93 15.62
C LYS A 167 138.99 -21.86 16.07
N VAL A 168 138.66 -20.60 15.80
CA VAL A 168 139.30 -19.44 16.43
C VAL A 168 139.05 -19.45 17.94
N ALA A 169 140.13 -19.35 18.72
CA ALA A 169 140.12 -19.30 20.19
C ALA A 169 140.73 -17.99 20.72
N LYS A 170 140.55 -17.73 22.02
CA LYS A 170 141.08 -16.52 22.68
C LYS A 170 142.61 -16.50 22.63
N GLY A 171 143.15 -15.44 22.04
CA GLY A 171 144.60 -15.24 21.88
C GLY A 171 145.19 -15.86 20.61
N ASP A 172 144.39 -16.51 19.77
CA ASP A 172 144.81 -16.86 18.41
C ASP A 172 145.18 -15.60 17.61
N THR A 173 146.09 -15.77 16.66
CA THR A 173 146.39 -14.78 15.63
C THR A 173 146.31 -15.42 14.25
N VAL A 174 145.70 -14.74 13.29
CA VAL A 174 145.82 -15.11 11.87
C VAL A 174 146.73 -14.14 11.16
N THR A 175 147.67 -14.66 10.38
CA THR A 175 148.52 -13.89 9.47
C THR A 175 148.17 -14.27 8.03
N VAL A 176 147.91 -13.26 7.19
CA VAL A 176 147.39 -13.42 5.83
C VAL A 176 148.21 -12.59 4.84
N TYR A 177 148.57 -13.17 3.70
CA TYR A 177 149.11 -12.44 2.54
C TYR A 177 148.47 -12.96 1.25
N GLN A 178 148.69 -12.27 0.14
CA GLN A 178 148.29 -12.76 -1.18
C GLN A 178 149.44 -12.66 -2.19
N GLN A 179 149.41 -13.53 -3.19
CA GLN A 179 150.52 -13.78 -4.12
C GLN A 179 150.02 -13.85 -5.56
N ILE A 180 150.74 -13.22 -6.49
CA ILE A 180 150.54 -13.35 -7.94
C ILE A 180 151.88 -13.74 -8.58
N GLY A 181 151.97 -14.97 -9.10
CA GLY A 181 153.25 -15.51 -9.58
C GLY A 181 154.25 -15.61 -8.43
N GLU A 182 155.37 -14.90 -8.53
CA GLU A 182 156.38 -14.79 -7.47
C GLU A 182 156.17 -13.55 -6.56
N ASP A 183 155.35 -12.58 -6.97
CA ASP A 183 155.11 -11.35 -6.22
C ASP A 183 154.19 -11.61 -5.01
N LYS A 184 154.77 -11.50 -3.80
CA LYS A 184 154.08 -11.61 -2.51
C LYS A 184 153.74 -10.24 -1.92
N SER A 185 152.50 -10.07 -1.45
CA SER A 185 152.06 -8.88 -0.72
C SER A 185 152.65 -8.82 0.71
N PRO A 186 152.63 -7.65 1.36
CA PRO A 186 152.80 -7.56 2.81
C PRO A 186 151.82 -8.47 3.55
N GLU A 187 152.24 -8.97 4.72
CA GLU A 187 151.44 -9.77 5.62
C GLU A 187 150.55 -8.89 6.52
N VAL A 188 149.31 -9.32 6.74
CA VAL A 188 148.32 -8.67 7.61
C VAL A 188 147.96 -9.63 8.72
N THR A 189 148.19 -9.22 9.97
CA THR A 189 147.89 -10.02 11.16
C THR A 189 146.67 -9.46 11.89
N LYS A 190 145.72 -10.33 12.25
CA LYS A 190 144.55 -10.04 13.10
C LYS A 190 144.58 -10.95 14.33
N THR A 191 144.34 -10.38 15.51
CA THR A 191 144.20 -11.13 16.78
C THR A 191 142.73 -11.44 17.05
N ALA A 192 142.47 -12.58 17.68
CA ALA A 192 141.11 -13.03 17.96
C ALA A 192 140.39 -12.18 19.03
N GLN A 193 139.11 -11.86 18.78
CA GLN A 193 138.25 -11.07 19.67
C GLN A 193 136.85 -11.70 19.85
N PRO A 194 136.12 -11.42 20.95
CA PRO A 194 134.81 -12.05 21.20
C PRO A 194 133.74 -11.64 20.20
N SER A 195 132.86 -12.60 19.88
CA SER A 195 131.59 -12.37 19.16
C SER A 195 130.45 -12.02 20.13
N LYS A 196 129.36 -11.43 19.62
CA LYS A 196 128.12 -11.24 20.38
C LYS A 196 127.58 -12.57 20.90
N ALA A 197 127.55 -13.62 20.08
CA ALA A 197 127.19 -14.97 20.52
C ALA A 197 128.04 -15.52 21.69
N SER A 198 129.34 -15.16 21.77
CA SER A 198 130.23 -15.57 22.88
C SER A 198 130.11 -14.73 24.15
N THR A 199 129.32 -13.67 24.15
CA THR A 199 129.20 -12.68 25.25
C THR A 199 127.77 -12.48 25.75
N VAL A 200 126.78 -12.74 24.90
CA VAL A 200 125.35 -12.67 25.21
C VAL A 200 124.87 -13.99 25.80
N THR A 201 124.28 -13.96 26.99
CA THR A 201 123.54 -15.10 27.55
C THR A 201 122.09 -15.04 27.08
N LEU A 202 121.74 -15.84 26.06
CA LEU A 202 120.39 -15.89 25.48
C LEU A 202 119.41 -16.63 26.42
N LYS A 203 118.36 -15.94 26.87
CA LYS A 203 117.32 -16.52 27.74
C LYS A 203 116.21 -17.15 26.90
N MET A 204 116.00 -18.45 27.03
CA MET A 204 114.86 -19.10 26.37
C MET A 204 113.51 -18.61 26.94
N PRO A 205 112.47 -18.44 26.10
CA PRO A 205 111.14 -18.06 26.57
C PRO A 205 110.46 -19.22 27.31
N THR A 206 109.38 -18.90 28.02
CA THR A 206 108.65 -19.85 28.89
C THR A 206 107.15 -19.77 28.64
N GLY A 207 106.44 -20.88 28.85
CA GLY A 207 104.98 -20.95 28.73
C GLY A 207 104.56 -21.76 27.49
N GLU A 208 103.40 -21.47 26.94
CA GLU A 208 102.85 -22.24 25.81
C GLU A 208 103.06 -21.52 24.46
N ILE A 209 103.18 -22.30 23.39
CA ILE A 209 103.03 -21.87 21.99
C ILE A 209 102.18 -22.89 21.23
N TRP A 210 101.25 -22.43 20.40
CA TRP A 210 100.35 -23.29 19.64
C TRP A 210 100.79 -23.37 18.18
N ILE A 211 100.79 -24.58 17.61
CA ILE A 211 101.26 -24.88 16.25
C ILE A 211 100.24 -25.76 15.51
N GLU A 212 99.88 -25.35 14.29
CA GLU A 212 98.91 -26.04 13.42
C GLU A 212 99.42 -27.39 12.87
N GLN A 213 100.72 -27.52 12.58
CA GLN A 213 101.29 -28.64 11.83
C GLN A 213 102.52 -29.26 12.52
N THR A 214 102.36 -29.58 13.81
CA THR A 214 103.36 -30.24 14.67
C THR A 214 103.97 -31.50 14.04
N SER A 215 103.13 -32.40 13.51
CA SER A 215 103.56 -33.66 12.89
C SER A 215 104.41 -33.51 11.62
N SER A 216 104.42 -32.32 11.02
CA SER A 216 105.21 -31.99 9.82
C SER A 216 106.38 -31.05 10.12
N ASN A 217 106.57 -30.67 11.39
CA ASN A 217 107.49 -29.62 11.83
C ASN A 217 107.30 -28.26 11.09
N ILE A 218 106.09 -27.99 10.60
CA ILE A 218 105.75 -26.75 9.88
C ILE A 218 105.19 -25.73 10.88
N VAL A 219 105.83 -24.55 10.88
CA VAL A 219 105.41 -23.37 11.65
C VAL A 219 105.00 -22.29 10.67
N ASN A 220 103.75 -21.81 10.74
CA ASN A 220 103.21 -20.79 9.84
C ASN A 220 103.72 -19.37 10.20
N LYS A 221 103.32 -18.36 9.41
CA LYS A 221 103.82 -16.98 9.58
C LYS A 221 103.38 -16.32 10.89
N ASP A 222 102.14 -16.55 11.34
CA ASP A 222 101.63 -15.99 12.59
C ASP A 222 102.30 -16.67 13.79
N GLU A 223 102.47 -17.99 13.74
CA GLU A 223 103.18 -18.79 14.74
C GLU A 223 104.67 -18.42 14.86
N GLN A 224 105.36 -18.23 13.72
CA GLN A 224 106.73 -17.67 13.71
C GLN A 224 106.76 -16.29 14.38
N THR A 225 105.76 -15.44 14.10
CA THR A 225 105.68 -14.09 14.67
C THR A 225 105.48 -14.15 16.18
N GLU A 226 104.59 -15.02 16.68
CA GLU A 226 104.38 -15.25 18.11
C GLU A 226 105.65 -15.79 18.80
N ALA A 227 106.31 -16.80 18.20
CA ALA A 227 107.56 -17.37 18.71
C ALA A 227 108.68 -16.32 18.81
N ILE A 228 108.90 -15.57 17.72
CA ILE A 228 109.91 -14.52 17.64
C ILE A 228 109.61 -13.42 18.67
N GLN A 229 108.33 -13.08 18.89
CA GLN A 229 107.97 -12.09 19.91
C GLN A 229 108.22 -12.61 21.34
N LYS A 230 107.81 -13.85 21.68
CA LYS A 230 108.14 -14.47 22.99
C LYS A 230 109.64 -14.44 23.27
N LEU A 231 110.49 -14.74 22.27
CA LEU A 231 111.95 -14.66 22.44
C LEU A 231 112.41 -13.21 22.66
N LYS A 232 111.91 -12.24 21.88
CA LYS A 232 112.26 -10.82 22.07
C LYS A 232 111.86 -10.32 23.45
N ASP A 233 110.68 -10.67 23.95
CA ASP A 233 110.19 -10.25 25.27
C ASP A 233 111.04 -10.85 26.40
N ALA A 234 111.43 -12.12 26.26
CA ALA A 234 112.37 -12.78 27.18
C ALA A 234 113.79 -12.18 27.15
N ASN A 235 114.16 -11.45 26.09
CA ASN A 235 115.50 -10.95 25.81
C ASN A 235 115.54 -9.44 25.49
N SER A 236 114.61 -8.66 26.04
CA SER A 236 114.42 -7.24 25.69
C SER A 236 115.68 -6.39 25.84
N GLY A 237 116.53 -6.71 26.84
CA GLY A 237 117.83 -6.05 27.07
C GLY A 237 118.90 -6.26 26.00
N ILE A 238 118.72 -7.21 25.07
CA ILE A 238 119.61 -7.46 23.92
C ILE A 238 118.90 -7.31 22.57
N ALA A 239 117.69 -6.72 22.54
CA ALA A 239 116.87 -6.67 21.34
C ALA A 239 117.56 -5.95 20.16
N GLY A 240 118.41 -4.95 20.44
CA GLY A 240 119.23 -4.26 19.43
C GLY A 240 120.44 -5.04 18.91
N ASP A 241 120.80 -6.16 19.56
CA ASP A 241 121.89 -7.05 19.13
C ASP A 241 121.39 -8.17 18.21
N ILE A 242 120.08 -8.40 18.15
CA ILE A 242 119.44 -9.47 17.36
C ILE A 242 119.14 -8.96 15.94
N LYS A 243 119.74 -9.58 14.94
CA LYS A 243 119.53 -9.29 13.51
C LYS A 243 118.36 -10.08 12.92
N SER A 244 118.27 -11.36 13.27
CA SER A 244 117.16 -12.24 12.87
C SER A 244 117.01 -13.39 13.84
N VAL A 245 115.79 -13.91 13.93
CA VAL A 245 115.42 -15.08 14.73
C VAL A 245 114.69 -16.05 13.81
N LYS A 246 115.02 -17.33 13.93
CA LYS A 246 114.32 -18.44 13.28
C LYS A 246 113.83 -19.37 14.38
N PHE A 247 112.52 -19.56 14.47
CA PHE A 247 111.94 -20.61 15.30
C PHE A 247 111.77 -21.89 14.50
N SER A 248 111.90 -23.04 15.15
CA SER A 248 111.65 -24.36 14.56
C SER A 248 111.29 -25.34 15.66
N ILE A 249 110.50 -26.36 15.32
CA ILE A 249 110.12 -27.44 16.23
C ILE A 249 110.65 -28.77 15.73
N ASP A 250 110.71 -29.75 16.62
CA ASP A 250 110.79 -31.17 16.28
C ASP A 250 109.77 -31.92 17.15
N SER A 251 108.70 -32.41 16.52
CA SER A 251 107.49 -32.90 17.20
C SER A 251 106.85 -31.81 18.10
N THR A 252 105.96 -32.21 19.02
CA THR A 252 105.52 -31.41 20.18
C THR A 252 106.58 -31.32 21.29
N ASP A 253 107.67 -32.07 21.16
CA ASP A 253 108.56 -32.39 22.28
C ASP A 253 109.74 -31.41 22.39
N HIS A 254 110.22 -30.88 21.27
CA HIS A 254 111.38 -29.98 21.26
C HIS A 254 111.12 -28.69 20.47
N ALA A 255 111.25 -27.54 21.15
CA ALA A 255 111.18 -26.21 20.57
C ALA A 255 112.58 -25.59 20.46
N TYR A 256 112.90 -24.93 19.35
CA TYR A 256 114.25 -24.40 19.10
C TYR A 256 114.27 -23.00 18.50
N TYR A 257 115.21 -22.18 18.97
CA TYR A 257 115.53 -20.87 18.41
C TYR A 257 116.95 -20.85 17.85
N GLU A 258 117.10 -20.28 16.66
CA GLU A 258 118.38 -19.91 16.05
C GLU A 258 118.40 -18.39 15.89
N VAL A 259 119.29 -17.73 16.64
CA VAL A 259 119.46 -16.27 16.66
C VAL A 259 120.71 -15.91 15.88
N THR A 260 120.58 -15.00 14.91
CA THR A 260 121.72 -14.33 14.27
C THR A 260 121.84 -12.94 14.88
N TYR A 261 123.03 -12.59 15.37
CA TYR A 261 123.34 -11.29 15.95
C TYR A 261 123.81 -10.30 14.87
N THR A 262 123.87 -9.00 15.19
CA THR A 262 124.26 -7.95 14.23
C THR A 262 125.68 -8.10 13.68
N ASP A 263 126.59 -8.75 14.42
CA ASP A 263 127.97 -9.04 13.99
C ASP A 263 128.07 -10.26 13.05
N GLY A 264 126.95 -10.94 12.77
CA GLY A 264 126.89 -12.15 11.96
C GLY A 264 127.22 -13.44 12.72
N SER A 265 127.54 -13.38 14.01
CA SER A 265 127.61 -14.57 14.86
C SER A 265 126.21 -15.14 15.11
N THR A 266 126.12 -16.44 15.41
CA THR A 266 124.83 -17.10 15.71
C THR A 266 124.89 -17.83 17.04
N SER A 267 123.73 -18.02 17.67
CA SER A 267 123.57 -18.87 18.86
C SER A 267 123.73 -20.37 18.57
N GLY A 268 123.74 -20.76 17.30
CA GLY A 268 123.37 -22.11 16.88
C GLY A 268 121.89 -22.41 17.18
N LYS A 269 121.49 -23.68 17.01
CA LYS A 269 120.16 -24.20 17.36
C LYS A 269 120.08 -24.40 18.88
N VAL A 270 119.47 -23.48 19.61
CA VAL A 270 119.30 -23.54 21.08
C VAL A 270 117.90 -24.03 21.43
N GLU A 271 117.79 -24.95 22.39
CA GLU A 271 116.53 -25.58 22.79
C GLU A 271 115.80 -24.78 23.89
N ALA A 272 114.53 -24.48 23.65
CA ALA A 272 113.65 -23.79 24.58
C ALA A 272 112.90 -24.79 25.47
N THR A 273 113.63 -25.47 26.35
CA THR A 273 113.12 -26.56 27.23
C THR A 273 111.95 -26.18 28.15
N ASN A 274 111.67 -24.89 28.32
CA ASN A 274 110.56 -24.37 29.13
C ASN A 274 109.39 -23.82 28.29
N LEU A 275 109.41 -24.02 26.96
CA LEU A 275 108.35 -23.61 26.03
C LEU A 275 107.58 -24.85 25.57
N THR A 276 106.38 -25.04 26.10
CA THR A 276 105.49 -26.16 25.76
C THR A 276 104.82 -25.93 24.41
N ILE A 277 105.04 -26.82 23.45
CA ILE A 277 104.31 -26.83 22.18
C ILE A 277 102.93 -27.48 22.41
N LYS A 278 101.88 -26.80 21.95
CA LYS A 278 100.53 -27.34 21.84
C LYS A 278 100.20 -27.54 20.36
N GLN A 279 99.59 -28.65 20.02
CA GLN A 279 98.98 -28.80 18.70
C GLN A 279 97.63 -28.08 18.68
N VAL A 280 97.39 -27.28 17.65
CA VAL A 280 96.06 -26.71 17.38
C VAL A 280 95.10 -27.85 16.99
N THR A 281 93.98 -27.96 17.69
CA THR A 281 92.93 -28.98 17.43
C THR A 281 91.54 -28.38 17.23
N GLU A 282 91.34 -27.10 17.58
CA GLU A 282 90.07 -26.39 17.38
C GLU A 282 90.10 -25.57 16.08
N THR A 283 88.94 -25.46 15.44
CA THR A 283 88.69 -24.54 14.32
C THR A 283 88.02 -23.27 14.84
N SER A 284 88.29 -22.13 14.21
CA SER A 284 87.68 -20.83 14.55
C SER A 284 86.15 -20.87 14.40
N ARG A 285 85.46 -20.04 15.20
CA ARG A 285 84.02 -19.81 15.05
C ARG A 285 83.64 -19.45 13.59
N ALA A 286 82.47 -19.92 13.16
CA ALA A 286 81.94 -19.59 11.85
C ALA A 286 81.45 -18.13 11.78
N PRO A 287 81.66 -17.43 10.65
CA PRO A 287 80.97 -16.17 10.35
C PRO A 287 79.62 -16.45 9.68
N GLU A 288 78.57 -15.88 10.26
CA GLU A 288 77.26 -15.73 9.63
C GLU A 288 77.31 -14.48 8.75
N ILE A 289 76.94 -14.59 7.47
CA ILE A 289 76.88 -13.46 6.54
C ILE A 289 75.41 -13.10 6.34
N ASP A 290 75.08 -11.81 6.41
CA ASP A 290 73.74 -11.34 6.09
C ASP A 290 73.42 -11.58 4.60
N SER A 291 72.13 -11.50 4.22
CA SER A 291 71.74 -11.50 2.82
C SER A 291 72.19 -10.21 2.14
N ILE A 292 73.22 -10.30 1.28
CA ILE A 292 73.74 -9.18 0.49
C ILE A 292 72.88 -9.01 -0.77
N THR A 293 72.33 -7.83 -1.02
CA THR A 293 71.69 -7.51 -2.30
C THR A 293 72.60 -6.67 -3.19
N ILE A 294 72.32 -6.64 -4.50
CA ILE A 294 73.10 -5.88 -5.49
C ILE A 294 73.08 -4.34 -5.26
N VAL A 295 72.13 -3.80 -4.46
CA VAL A 295 72.06 -2.35 -4.16
C VAL A 295 72.71 -1.94 -2.84
N ASP A 296 72.94 -2.87 -1.91
CA ASP A 296 73.42 -2.52 -0.56
C ASP A 296 74.81 -1.88 -0.59
N ASN A 297 75.68 -2.30 -1.51
CA ASN A 297 77.11 -1.96 -1.60
C ASN A 297 77.90 -2.11 -0.27
N VAL A 298 77.35 -2.83 0.70
CA VAL A 298 77.93 -3.10 2.02
C VAL A 298 77.81 -4.59 2.31
N VAL A 299 78.94 -5.28 2.45
CA VAL A 299 78.99 -6.62 3.01
C VAL A 299 78.81 -6.52 4.52
N LYS A 300 77.89 -7.29 5.10
CA LYS A 300 77.62 -7.34 6.55
C LYS A 300 77.63 -8.78 7.03
N GLY A 301 78.03 -8.99 8.28
CA GLY A 301 77.94 -10.28 8.94
C GLY A 301 78.28 -10.20 10.42
N LYS A 302 78.19 -11.36 11.07
CA LYS A 302 78.39 -11.52 12.50
C LYS A 302 79.12 -12.82 12.81
N LEU A 303 80.01 -12.78 13.80
CA LEU A 303 80.67 -13.96 14.32
C LEU A 303 79.76 -14.72 15.28
N ALA A 304 79.65 -16.04 15.10
CA ALA A 304 78.79 -16.88 15.92
C ALA A 304 79.27 -17.01 17.39
N GLY A 305 78.31 -17.21 18.30
CA GLY A 305 78.56 -17.46 19.73
C GLY A 305 78.90 -16.22 20.56
N PRO A 306 79.06 -16.38 21.89
CA PRO A 306 79.40 -15.28 22.79
C PRO A 306 80.83 -14.77 22.58
N GLY A 307 81.07 -13.53 22.98
CA GLY A 307 82.42 -12.95 23.05
C GLY A 307 83.28 -13.52 24.19
N PRO A 308 84.52 -13.04 24.40
CA PRO A 308 85.14 -11.91 23.71
C PRO A 308 85.44 -12.16 22.23
N PHE A 309 85.66 -11.08 21.47
CA PHE A 309 86.04 -11.10 20.06
C PHE A 309 87.45 -10.53 19.82
N ASP A 310 88.19 -10.24 20.90
CA ASP A 310 89.53 -9.65 20.86
C ASP A 310 90.55 -10.58 20.19
N GLY A 311 91.41 -10.01 19.35
CA GLY A 311 92.47 -10.75 18.64
C GLY A 311 91.99 -11.65 17.49
N ILE A 312 90.68 -11.69 17.19
CA ILE A 312 90.14 -12.40 16.02
C ILE A 312 90.41 -11.57 14.76
N LYS A 313 91.07 -12.17 13.75
CA LYS A 313 91.17 -11.60 12.40
C LYS A 313 90.00 -12.07 11.55
N VAL A 314 89.38 -11.16 10.80
CA VAL A 314 88.34 -11.48 9.82
C VAL A 314 88.72 -10.87 8.47
N GLN A 315 88.60 -11.64 7.39
CA GLN A 315 88.94 -11.16 6.04
C GLN A 315 87.81 -11.47 5.06
N LEU A 316 87.53 -10.54 4.15
CA LEU A 316 86.51 -10.66 3.09
C LEU A 316 87.15 -10.87 1.73
N VAL A 317 86.50 -11.66 0.89
CA VAL A 317 86.85 -11.90 -0.52
C VAL A 317 85.62 -11.54 -1.35
N VAL A 318 85.61 -10.32 -1.89
CA VAL A 318 84.44 -9.70 -2.56
C VAL A 318 83.99 -10.48 -3.80
N ASN A 319 84.91 -11.13 -4.50
CA ASN A 319 84.61 -12.06 -5.59
C ASN A 319 85.44 -13.34 -5.42
N VAL A 320 84.77 -14.45 -5.06
CA VAL A 320 85.34 -15.80 -5.06
C VAL A 320 85.07 -16.45 -6.41
N ASN A 321 86.11 -17.01 -7.05
CA ASN A 321 85.98 -17.70 -8.34
C ASN A 321 84.88 -18.80 -8.31
N LYS A 322 83.81 -18.62 -9.09
CA LYS A 322 82.59 -19.47 -9.11
C LYS A 322 82.88 -20.94 -9.44
N ASP A 323 83.86 -21.21 -10.30
CA ASP A 323 84.29 -22.57 -10.69
C ASP A 323 85.09 -23.28 -9.59
N LYS A 324 85.58 -22.53 -8.60
CA LYS A 324 86.41 -23.02 -7.47
C LYS A 324 85.77 -22.74 -6.11
N GLN A 325 84.51 -22.31 -6.04
CA GLN A 325 83.86 -21.88 -4.80
C GLN A 325 83.89 -22.94 -3.68
N GLY A 326 83.73 -24.23 -4.04
CA GLY A 326 83.83 -25.35 -3.09
C GLY A 326 85.24 -25.61 -2.55
N GLN A 327 86.27 -24.95 -3.11
CA GLN A 327 87.64 -24.93 -2.61
C GLN A 327 87.90 -23.75 -1.67
N TYR A 328 86.97 -22.80 -1.51
CA TYR A 328 87.12 -21.73 -0.53
C TYR A 328 86.95 -22.26 0.90
N THR A 329 85.88 -23.05 1.13
CA THR A 329 85.51 -23.64 2.42
C THR A 329 86.13 -25.03 2.60
N ASN A 330 87.44 -25.12 2.89
CA ASN A 330 88.07 -26.39 3.26
C ASN A 330 88.13 -26.56 4.79
N GLU A 331 88.24 -27.81 5.24
CA GLU A 331 88.58 -28.13 6.62
C GLU A 331 89.91 -27.45 7.00
N ASN A 332 89.85 -26.59 8.02
CA ASN A 332 90.98 -25.89 8.62
C ASN A 332 91.78 -24.92 7.70
N LYS A 333 91.35 -24.67 6.45
CA LYS A 333 92.04 -23.79 5.48
C LYS A 333 91.08 -23.06 4.53
N CYS A 334 91.21 -21.74 4.44
CA CYS A 334 90.52 -20.94 3.41
C CYS A 334 91.44 -20.76 2.21
N THR A 335 91.05 -21.26 1.03
CA THR A 335 91.87 -21.16 -0.19
C THR A 335 91.29 -20.13 -1.14
N VAL A 336 92.08 -19.12 -1.49
CA VAL A 336 91.76 -18.18 -2.58
C VAL A 336 92.57 -18.52 -3.82
N ASP A 337 91.91 -18.46 -4.97
CA ASP A 337 92.52 -18.65 -6.28
C ASP A 337 93.04 -17.32 -6.84
N LYS A 338 93.96 -17.38 -7.83
CA LYS A 338 94.50 -16.17 -8.48
C LYS A 338 93.46 -15.29 -9.18
N ASP A 339 92.30 -15.86 -9.50
CA ASP A 339 91.17 -15.18 -10.16
C ASP A 339 90.08 -14.73 -9.16
N SER A 340 90.35 -14.83 -7.85
CA SER A 340 89.51 -14.25 -6.78
C SER A 340 90.05 -12.88 -6.35
N SER A 341 89.21 -12.05 -5.73
CA SER A 341 89.65 -10.80 -5.09
C SER A 341 90.74 -11.02 -4.04
N THR A 342 91.66 -10.07 -3.90
CA THR A 342 92.59 -10.02 -2.77
C THR A 342 91.82 -9.94 -1.44
N PRO A 343 92.13 -10.78 -0.43
CA PRO A 343 91.47 -10.70 0.88
C PRO A 343 91.63 -9.33 1.55
N ILE A 344 90.52 -8.79 2.06
CA ILE A 344 90.42 -7.49 2.72
C ILE A 344 90.18 -7.72 4.21
N GLU A 345 91.11 -7.32 5.08
CA GLU A 345 90.92 -7.45 6.53
C GLU A 345 89.92 -6.42 7.06
N VAL A 346 88.99 -6.85 7.93
CA VAL A 346 87.88 -6.03 8.44
C VAL A 346 87.85 -6.02 9.96
N ASN A 347 87.51 -4.86 10.53
CA ASN A 347 87.41 -4.68 11.97
C ASN A 347 86.12 -5.35 12.51
N VAL A 348 86.28 -6.18 13.54
CA VAL A 348 85.17 -6.78 14.30
C VAL A 348 84.78 -5.86 15.45
N GLN A 349 83.48 -5.65 15.64
CA GLN A 349 82.93 -4.88 16.76
C GLN A 349 82.82 -5.73 18.04
N SER A 350 82.67 -5.07 19.19
CA SER A 350 82.57 -5.75 20.50
C SER A 350 81.34 -6.66 20.68
N ASP A 351 80.36 -6.58 19.77
CA ASP A 351 79.19 -7.47 19.71
C ASP A 351 79.35 -8.64 18.70
N GLY A 352 80.49 -8.72 18.03
CA GLY A 352 80.82 -9.73 17.01
C GLY A 352 80.43 -9.35 15.58
N THR A 353 79.83 -8.20 15.31
CA THR A 353 79.49 -7.77 13.94
C THR A 353 80.70 -7.21 13.18
N PHE A 354 80.67 -7.32 11.86
CA PHE A 354 81.60 -6.68 10.94
C PHE A 354 80.85 -6.14 9.72
N SER A 355 81.36 -5.07 9.11
CA SER A 355 80.79 -4.49 7.89
C SER A 355 81.85 -3.86 7.02
N TYR A 356 81.74 -4.02 5.70
CA TYR A 356 82.63 -3.42 4.72
C TYR A 356 81.82 -2.77 3.58
N THR A 357 81.91 -1.44 3.48
CA THR A 357 81.39 -0.69 2.33
C THR A 357 82.39 -0.79 1.17
N LEU A 358 81.90 -1.15 -0.01
CA LEU A 358 82.68 -1.19 -1.24
C LEU A 358 83.15 0.21 -1.66
N GLN A 359 84.24 0.30 -2.43
CA GLN A 359 84.68 1.62 -2.92
C GLN A 359 83.74 2.15 -4.00
N ALA A 360 83.74 3.45 -4.24
CA ALA A 360 82.79 4.09 -5.17
C ALA A 360 82.91 3.64 -6.65
N TRP A 361 83.95 2.88 -6.98
CA TRP A 361 84.21 2.27 -8.29
C TRP A 361 84.06 0.74 -8.30
N ASP A 362 83.83 0.12 -7.14
CA ASP A 362 83.45 -1.28 -7.01
C ASP A 362 81.91 -1.40 -7.13
N SER A 363 81.43 -2.52 -7.68
CA SER A 363 80.03 -2.90 -7.63
C SER A 363 79.88 -4.41 -7.41
N LEU A 364 78.74 -4.81 -6.85
CA LEU A 364 78.34 -6.21 -6.82
C LEU A 364 77.59 -6.56 -8.11
N THR A 365 77.72 -7.82 -8.51
CA THR A 365 76.92 -8.43 -9.58
C THR A 365 76.09 -9.58 -9.01
N LEU A 366 74.98 -9.94 -9.66
CA LEU A 366 74.15 -11.06 -9.22
C LEU A 366 74.91 -12.38 -9.35
N ASP A 367 74.61 -13.33 -8.45
CA ASP A 367 75.33 -14.60 -8.29
C ASP A 367 76.83 -14.47 -7.95
N GLN A 368 77.36 -13.25 -7.74
CA GLN A 368 78.72 -13.05 -7.25
C GLN A 368 78.85 -13.67 -5.86
N ILE A 369 79.92 -14.43 -5.64
CA ILE A 369 80.15 -15.14 -4.39
C ILE A 369 81.06 -14.30 -3.52
N VAL A 370 80.55 -13.87 -2.37
CA VAL A 370 81.31 -13.18 -1.34
C VAL A 370 81.76 -14.22 -0.31
N GLY A 371 83.08 -14.35 -0.13
CA GLY A 371 83.68 -15.20 0.90
C GLY A 371 84.09 -14.40 2.13
N VAL A 372 84.07 -15.05 3.29
CA VAL A 372 84.66 -14.53 4.53
C VAL A 372 85.46 -15.63 5.23
N SER A 373 86.59 -15.25 5.82
CA SER A 373 87.41 -16.11 6.68
C SER A 373 87.57 -15.50 8.07
N VAL A 374 87.69 -16.37 9.08
CA VAL A 374 87.82 -16.03 10.51
C VAL A 374 88.98 -16.82 11.10
N LYS A 375 89.91 -16.13 11.76
CA LYS A 375 91.07 -16.70 12.45
C LYS A 375 91.08 -16.19 13.88
N GLU A 376 90.59 -17.02 14.80
CA GLU A 376 90.78 -16.83 16.24
C GLU A 376 92.24 -17.18 16.63
N PRO A 377 92.79 -16.58 17.70
CA PRO A 377 94.06 -17.01 18.28
C PRO A 377 94.05 -18.50 18.60
N HIS A 378 95.16 -19.19 18.32
CA HIS A 378 95.40 -20.60 18.65
C HIS A 378 94.39 -21.63 18.09
N LYS A 379 93.61 -21.24 17.07
CA LYS A 379 92.69 -22.13 16.31
C LYS A 379 92.98 -22.13 14.81
N PHE A 380 92.57 -23.17 14.10
CA PHE A 380 92.59 -23.19 12.63
C PHE A 380 91.62 -22.15 12.05
N VAL A 381 91.87 -21.70 10.82
CA VAL A 381 90.97 -20.74 10.13
C VAL A 381 89.64 -21.41 9.73
N SER A 382 88.56 -20.65 9.81
CA SER A 382 87.20 -21.05 9.39
C SER A 382 86.71 -20.13 8.27
N CYS A 383 85.84 -20.61 7.38
CA CYS A 383 85.39 -19.85 6.20
C CYS A 383 83.91 -20.13 5.89
N SER A 384 83.20 -19.13 5.36
CA SER A 384 81.88 -19.30 4.75
C SER A 384 81.73 -18.43 3.50
N THR A 385 80.69 -18.67 2.72
CA THR A 385 80.37 -17.91 1.49
C THR A 385 78.88 -17.61 1.41
N THR A 386 78.50 -16.52 0.75
CA THR A 386 77.13 -16.22 0.33
C THR A 386 77.11 -15.70 -1.09
N THR A 387 75.97 -15.78 -1.77
CA THR A 387 75.76 -15.17 -3.09
C THR A 387 75.02 -13.85 -2.96
N VAL A 388 75.35 -12.89 -3.83
CA VAL A 388 74.62 -11.63 -3.98
C VAL A 388 73.25 -11.92 -4.62
N LYS A 389 72.19 -11.46 -3.98
CA LYS A 389 70.80 -11.74 -4.33
C LYS A 389 70.11 -10.56 -5.04
N PRO A 390 69.01 -10.83 -5.77
CA PRO A 390 68.07 -9.79 -6.22
C PRO A 390 67.61 -8.91 -5.06
N VAL A 391 67.34 -7.64 -5.34
CA VAL A 391 66.76 -6.73 -4.34
C VAL A 391 65.32 -7.15 -4.03
N PRO A 392 64.92 -7.30 -2.76
CA PRO A 392 63.53 -7.47 -2.38
C PRO A 392 62.69 -6.27 -2.87
N VAL A 393 61.66 -6.56 -3.66
CA VAL A 393 60.77 -5.54 -4.23
C VAL A 393 59.54 -5.39 -3.34
N VAL A 394 59.04 -4.17 -3.19
CA VAL A 394 57.77 -3.95 -2.49
C VAL A 394 56.63 -4.57 -3.32
N LYS A 395 55.93 -5.55 -2.73
CA LYS A 395 54.80 -6.23 -3.39
C LYS A 395 53.73 -5.25 -3.86
N THR A 396 53.26 -5.44 -5.08
CA THR A 396 52.11 -4.73 -5.66
C THR A 396 50.83 -5.41 -5.21
N GLU A 397 49.88 -4.63 -4.67
CA GLU A 397 48.56 -5.12 -4.30
C GLU A 397 47.66 -5.24 -5.53
N VAL A 398 47.24 -6.46 -5.86
CA VAL A 398 46.46 -6.80 -7.06
C VAL A 398 45.28 -7.69 -6.69
N ARG A 399 44.15 -7.52 -7.38
CA ARG A 399 42.88 -8.23 -7.09
C ARG A 399 42.89 -9.69 -7.52
N ASP A 400 43.66 -10.00 -8.56
CA ASP A 400 43.86 -11.37 -9.03
C ASP A 400 45.35 -11.55 -9.34
N PRO A 401 46.12 -12.14 -8.42
CA PRO A 401 47.54 -12.43 -8.63
C PRO A 401 47.84 -13.42 -9.77
N ARG A 402 46.83 -14.03 -10.39
CA ARG A 402 46.94 -14.99 -11.50
C ARG A 402 46.54 -14.37 -12.84
N LYS A 403 45.96 -13.16 -12.86
CA LYS A 403 45.43 -12.51 -14.08
C LYS A 403 45.55 -10.97 -14.04
N LEU A 404 46.79 -10.49 -14.15
CA LEU A 404 47.14 -9.08 -14.05
C LEU A 404 46.54 -8.19 -15.16
N THR A 405 46.18 -6.95 -14.83
CA THR A 405 45.90 -5.89 -15.81
C THR A 405 47.18 -5.27 -16.38
N GLY A 406 47.02 -4.52 -17.47
CA GLY A 406 48.10 -3.68 -18.01
C GLY A 406 48.55 -2.54 -17.10
N ASP A 407 47.76 -2.16 -16.08
CA ASP A 407 48.17 -1.16 -15.09
C ASP A 407 48.89 -1.80 -13.88
N ASP A 408 48.49 -3.02 -13.48
CA ASP A 408 49.25 -3.81 -12.49
C ASP A 408 50.66 -4.09 -13.00
N LYS A 409 50.81 -4.49 -14.28
CA LYS A 409 52.13 -4.69 -14.91
C LYS A 409 52.99 -3.41 -14.90
N LYS A 410 52.40 -2.22 -15.09
CA LYS A 410 53.13 -0.93 -14.95
C LYS A 410 53.53 -0.65 -13.50
N ALA A 411 52.66 -0.95 -12.53
CA ALA A 411 52.96 -0.77 -11.12
C ALA A 411 54.13 -1.67 -10.66
N ILE A 412 54.18 -2.91 -11.15
CA ILE A 412 55.28 -3.86 -10.89
C ILE A 412 56.59 -3.36 -11.53
N ASP A 413 56.59 -2.94 -12.80
CA ASP A 413 57.77 -2.33 -13.44
C ASP A 413 58.29 -1.13 -12.64
N ALA A 414 57.40 -0.21 -12.23
CA ALA A 414 57.74 0.95 -11.43
C ALA A 414 58.28 0.58 -10.03
N ALA A 415 57.69 -0.42 -9.37
CA ALA A 415 58.16 -0.92 -8.08
C ALA A 415 59.56 -1.53 -8.18
N ILE A 416 59.84 -2.28 -9.24
CA ILE A 416 61.17 -2.84 -9.53
C ILE A 416 62.17 -1.71 -9.80
N ARG A 417 61.89 -0.81 -10.75
CA ARG A 417 62.80 0.31 -11.08
C ARG A 417 63.11 1.17 -9.86
N LYS A 418 62.11 1.43 -9.00
CA LYS A 418 62.29 2.14 -7.72
C LYS A 418 63.19 1.37 -6.76
N SER A 419 62.98 0.06 -6.59
CA SER A 419 63.75 -0.78 -5.65
C SER A 419 65.21 -0.94 -6.06
N TYR A 420 65.50 -0.88 -7.36
CA TYR A 420 66.85 -0.97 -7.92
C TYR A 420 67.52 0.40 -8.16
N THR A 421 66.96 1.51 -7.68
CA THR A 421 67.54 2.86 -7.85
C THR A 421 68.14 3.38 -6.54
N VAL A 422 69.44 3.72 -6.56
CA VAL A 422 70.20 4.25 -5.40
C VAL A 422 70.86 5.57 -5.79
N GLY A 423 70.65 6.62 -5.00
CA GLY A 423 71.23 7.95 -5.28
C GLY A 423 70.74 8.65 -6.55
N GLY A 424 69.73 8.07 -7.24
CA GLY A 424 69.29 8.46 -8.58
C GLY A 424 69.84 7.56 -9.70
N GLU A 425 70.80 6.69 -9.40
CA GLU A 425 71.38 5.74 -10.36
C GLU A 425 70.64 4.40 -10.33
N SER A 426 70.25 3.90 -11.50
CA SER A 426 69.67 2.57 -11.66
C SER A 426 70.74 1.48 -11.62
N LYS A 427 70.60 0.52 -10.71
CA LYS A 427 71.41 -0.71 -10.60
C LYS A 427 70.76 -1.93 -11.27
N LEU A 428 69.75 -1.69 -12.12
CA LEU A 428 69.32 -2.65 -13.13
C LEU A 428 70.43 -2.82 -14.20
N PRO A 429 70.45 -3.92 -14.97
CA PRO A 429 71.47 -4.19 -15.98
C PRO A 429 71.30 -3.33 -17.25
N ASN A 430 71.31 -2.00 -17.12
CA ASN A 430 71.15 -1.08 -18.25
C ASN A 430 72.24 -1.28 -19.33
N GLY A 431 72.06 -0.69 -20.50
CA GLY A 431 73.04 -0.75 -21.58
C GLY A 431 74.39 -0.12 -21.21
N THR A 432 75.47 -0.57 -21.85
CA THR A 432 76.85 -0.14 -21.54
C THR A 432 77.70 0.00 -22.80
N GLY A 433 78.64 0.96 -22.79
CA GLY A 433 79.49 1.25 -23.96
C GLY A 433 78.72 1.99 -25.05
N ASP A 434 78.73 1.46 -26.28
CA ASP A 434 78.01 2.05 -27.43
C ASP A 434 76.46 2.06 -27.26
N TRP A 435 75.96 1.46 -26.18
CA TRP A 435 74.55 1.32 -25.81
C TRP A 435 74.20 2.07 -24.51
N ASP A 436 75.07 2.99 -24.06
CA ASP A 436 74.84 3.78 -22.86
C ASP A 436 73.52 4.58 -22.93
N GLY A 437 72.85 4.71 -21.79
CA GLY A 437 71.52 5.30 -21.67
C GLY A 437 70.33 4.40 -22.05
N VAL A 438 70.51 3.22 -22.67
CA VAL A 438 69.40 2.28 -22.94
C VAL A 438 68.96 1.59 -21.64
N PRO A 439 67.72 1.78 -21.13
CA PRO A 439 67.31 1.19 -19.85
C PRO A 439 67.13 -0.34 -19.95
N ALA A 440 67.31 -1.03 -18.82
CA ALA A 440 66.99 -2.45 -18.72
C ALA A 440 65.51 -2.72 -19.04
N VAL A 441 65.26 -3.76 -19.84
CA VAL A 441 63.93 -4.18 -20.27
C VAL A 441 63.35 -5.15 -19.24
N ILE A 442 62.15 -4.86 -18.78
CA ILE A 442 61.39 -5.67 -17.82
C ILE A 442 60.22 -6.28 -18.59
N GLN A 443 60.23 -7.60 -18.79
CA GLN A 443 59.12 -8.35 -19.37
C GLN A 443 58.34 -9.05 -18.23
N ILE A 444 57.01 -8.97 -18.29
CA ILE A 444 56.11 -9.48 -17.25
C ILE A 444 55.06 -10.38 -17.91
N ASP A 445 55.09 -11.68 -17.61
CA ASP A 445 54.09 -12.63 -18.12
C ASP A 445 52.71 -12.41 -17.49
N ASP A 446 51.67 -13.10 -17.97
CA ASP A 446 50.29 -12.91 -17.49
C ASP A 446 50.07 -13.47 -16.07
N SER A 447 50.94 -14.38 -15.64
CA SER A 447 51.03 -14.90 -14.28
C SER A 447 51.86 -14.00 -13.35
N GLY A 448 52.40 -12.88 -13.84
CA GLY A 448 53.17 -11.90 -13.08
C GLY A 448 54.64 -12.24 -12.82
N ASN A 449 55.20 -13.27 -13.45
CA ASN A 449 56.65 -13.52 -13.33
C ASN A 449 57.42 -12.53 -14.18
N VAL A 450 58.54 -12.05 -13.64
CA VAL A 450 59.33 -11.00 -14.28
C VAL A 450 60.68 -11.52 -14.73
N LYS A 451 61.02 -11.18 -15.97
CA LYS A 451 62.33 -11.39 -16.59
C LYS A 451 62.92 -10.04 -16.95
N ILE A 452 64.12 -9.76 -16.43
CA ILE A 452 64.84 -8.50 -16.66
C ILE A 452 66.04 -8.78 -17.55
N PHE A 453 66.05 -8.12 -18.70
CA PHE A 453 67.11 -8.21 -19.71
C PHE A 453 67.92 -6.92 -19.71
N SER A 454 69.16 -7.00 -20.19
CA SER A 454 70.01 -5.83 -20.33
C SER A 454 69.57 -4.93 -21.47
N GLY A 455 69.85 -3.62 -21.38
CA GLY A 455 69.71 -2.71 -22.52
C GLY A 455 70.51 -3.19 -23.74
N ASN A 456 71.66 -3.85 -23.50
CA ASN A 456 72.49 -4.46 -24.56
C ASN A 456 71.80 -5.66 -25.26
N ASP A 457 70.87 -6.34 -24.59
CA ASP A 457 70.20 -7.55 -25.09
C ASP A 457 69.05 -7.23 -26.07
N VAL A 458 68.66 -5.96 -26.20
CA VAL A 458 67.50 -5.50 -26.98
C VAL A 458 67.75 -5.61 -28.49
N ALA A 459 66.77 -6.10 -29.24
CA ALA A 459 66.75 -6.08 -30.71
C ALA A 459 66.23 -4.73 -31.23
N GLY A 460 66.74 -4.28 -32.38
CA GLY A 460 66.48 -2.94 -32.91
C GLY A 460 67.60 -2.46 -33.82
N ASP A 461 67.45 -1.26 -34.36
CA ASP A 461 68.44 -0.58 -35.20
C ASP A 461 68.61 0.89 -34.78
N TRP A 462 69.63 1.57 -35.29
CA TRP A 462 69.94 2.97 -34.95
C TRP A 462 69.41 3.93 -36.00
N ASP A 463 68.51 4.83 -35.59
CA ASP A 463 68.02 5.93 -36.42
C ASP A 463 69.05 7.07 -36.42
N TRP A 464 70.00 6.97 -37.35
CA TRP A 464 71.04 7.98 -37.58
C TRP A 464 70.50 9.28 -38.17
N ASP A 465 69.38 9.24 -38.91
CA ASP A 465 68.77 10.42 -39.52
C ASP A 465 68.07 11.31 -38.46
N ASN A 466 67.50 10.70 -37.41
CA ASN A 466 66.96 11.40 -36.24
C ASN A 466 67.98 11.57 -35.09
N GLY A 467 69.27 11.66 -35.43
CA GLY A 467 70.33 12.07 -34.50
C GLY A 467 71.05 10.94 -33.77
N GLY A 468 70.92 9.70 -34.21
CA GLY A 468 71.57 8.53 -33.60
C GLY A 468 70.82 8.04 -32.38
N ILE A 469 69.51 7.85 -32.49
CA ILE A 469 68.67 7.29 -31.44
C ILE A 469 68.46 5.79 -31.72
N PHE A 470 68.73 4.93 -30.74
CA PHE A 470 68.41 3.52 -30.85
C PHE A 470 66.88 3.31 -30.82
N VAL A 471 66.35 2.59 -31.80
CA VAL A 471 64.92 2.27 -31.93
C VAL A 471 64.71 0.77 -31.68
N PRO A 472 64.19 0.37 -30.51
CA PRO A 472 63.90 -1.03 -30.24
C PRO A 472 62.85 -1.63 -31.18
N GLU A 473 63.13 -2.82 -31.69
CA GLU A 473 62.10 -3.69 -32.25
C GLU A 473 61.08 -4.06 -31.17
N LYS A 474 59.83 -4.29 -31.60
CA LYS A 474 58.74 -4.73 -30.73
C LYS A 474 58.11 -6.01 -31.26
N ASN A 475 57.64 -6.83 -30.33
CA ASN A 475 56.81 -7.98 -30.63
C ASN A 475 55.37 -7.53 -30.97
N GLU A 476 54.52 -8.44 -31.44
CA GLU A 476 53.13 -8.13 -31.83
C GLU A 476 52.27 -7.62 -30.66
N ASP A 477 52.61 -7.98 -29.41
CA ASP A 477 51.99 -7.48 -28.18
C ASP A 477 52.46 -6.07 -27.77
N GLY A 478 53.40 -5.47 -28.51
CA GLY A 478 54.00 -4.16 -28.22
C GLY A 478 55.12 -4.19 -27.17
N SER A 479 55.47 -5.34 -26.60
CA SER A 479 56.63 -5.51 -25.74
C SER A 479 57.94 -5.33 -26.51
N VAL A 480 59.01 -4.92 -25.81
CA VAL A 480 60.33 -4.77 -26.43
C VAL A 480 60.93 -6.14 -26.73
N LYS A 481 61.37 -6.32 -27.98
CA LYS A 481 61.97 -7.57 -28.47
C LYS A 481 63.41 -7.71 -27.99
N ILE A 482 63.77 -8.92 -27.59
CA ILE A 482 65.11 -9.31 -27.15
C ILE A 482 65.78 -10.12 -28.26
N LYS A 483 67.12 -10.05 -28.36
CA LYS A 483 67.92 -10.83 -29.32
C LYS A 483 67.75 -12.34 -29.06
N ASP A 484 67.69 -13.12 -30.13
CA ASP A 484 67.47 -14.57 -30.05
C ASP A 484 68.57 -15.28 -29.24
N GLY A 485 68.15 -16.22 -28.39
CA GLY A 485 69.05 -17.04 -27.57
C GLY A 485 69.60 -16.36 -26.30
N VAL A 486 69.14 -15.15 -25.95
CA VAL A 486 69.61 -14.45 -24.75
C VAL A 486 68.82 -14.82 -23.49
N GLU A 487 69.54 -15.14 -22.42
CA GLU A 487 68.97 -15.39 -21.08
C GLU A 487 68.76 -14.09 -20.27
N PRO A 488 67.69 -14.02 -19.45
CA PRO A 488 67.43 -12.87 -18.58
C PRO A 488 68.48 -12.76 -17.47
N LYS A 489 68.92 -11.53 -17.20
CA LYS A 489 69.94 -11.20 -16.20
C LYS A 489 69.39 -11.23 -14.77
N ILE A 490 68.08 -11.04 -14.60
CA ILE A 490 67.35 -11.20 -13.34
C ILE A 490 66.03 -11.90 -13.65
N THR A 491 65.64 -12.89 -12.84
CA THR A 491 64.28 -13.43 -12.82
C THR A 491 63.71 -13.28 -11.42
N ILE A 492 62.48 -12.78 -11.31
CA ILE A 492 61.76 -12.62 -10.04
C ILE A 492 60.39 -13.29 -10.20
N PRO A 493 60.02 -14.30 -9.37
CA PRO A 493 58.75 -14.99 -9.52
C PRO A 493 57.60 -14.13 -8.99
N ALA A 494 56.40 -14.33 -9.53
CA ALA A 494 55.22 -13.54 -9.21
C ALA A 494 54.91 -13.47 -7.70
N LYS A 495 55.18 -14.57 -6.97
CA LYS A 495 54.94 -14.67 -5.52
C LYS A 495 55.75 -13.68 -4.68
N ASP A 496 56.88 -13.20 -5.18
CA ASP A 496 57.74 -12.22 -4.50
C ASP A 496 57.35 -10.77 -4.87
N LEU A 497 56.51 -10.59 -5.91
CA LEU A 497 56.11 -9.30 -6.47
C LEU A 497 54.65 -8.93 -6.22
N LEU A 498 53.78 -9.91 -5.96
CA LEU A 498 52.34 -9.72 -5.86
C LEU A 498 51.83 -9.96 -4.44
N LYS A 499 50.81 -9.20 -4.06
CA LYS A 499 49.98 -9.40 -2.87
C LYS A 499 48.50 -9.40 -3.27
N ASN A 500 47.74 -10.36 -2.77
CA ASN A 500 46.30 -10.47 -2.98
C ASN A 500 45.51 -9.38 -2.23
N ILE A 501 44.41 -8.92 -2.81
CA ILE A 501 43.43 -8.07 -2.13
C ILE A 501 42.00 -8.54 -2.41
N ALA A 502 41.16 -8.46 -1.37
CA ALA A 502 39.83 -9.06 -1.34
C ALA A 502 38.92 -8.65 -2.51
N PRO A 503 37.98 -9.53 -2.93
CA PRO A 503 37.04 -9.29 -4.02
C PRO A 503 36.22 -8.00 -3.86
N LYS A 504 35.68 -7.52 -4.98
CA LYS A 504 34.63 -6.50 -4.98
C LYS A 504 33.40 -7.10 -4.26
N SER A 505 32.60 -6.30 -3.58
CA SER A 505 31.40 -6.81 -2.90
C SER A 505 30.31 -7.23 -3.90
N PRO A 506 29.45 -8.23 -3.58
CA PRO A 506 28.28 -8.55 -4.40
C PRO A 506 27.30 -7.37 -4.46
N ALA A 507 26.64 -7.17 -5.60
CA ALA A 507 25.68 -6.08 -5.76
C ALA A 507 24.26 -6.52 -5.34
N ILE A 508 23.62 -5.77 -4.43
CA ILE A 508 22.24 -6.03 -3.96
C ILE A 508 21.28 -5.01 -4.58
N ALA A 509 20.40 -5.47 -5.48
CA ALA A 509 19.34 -4.66 -6.10
C ALA A 509 17.95 -5.09 -5.60
N VAL A 510 17.04 -4.13 -5.43
CA VAL A 510 15.64 -4.38 -5.04
C VAL A 510 14.72 -3.80 -6.11
N ASP A 511 13.87 -4.63 -6.72
CA ASP A 511 12.84 -4.17 -7.66
C ASP A 511 11.44 -4.27 -7.03
N THR A 512 10.84 -3.11 -6.78
CA THR A 512 9.48 -3.00 -6.21
C THR A 512 8.38 -3.30 -7.24
N ASN A 513 8.70 -3.44 -8.53
CA ASN A 513 7.74 -3.81 -9.57
C ASN A 513 7.48 -5.32 -9.62
N THR A 514 8.52 -6.14 -9.44
CA THR A 514 8.42 -7.60 -9.32
C THR A 514 8.38 -8.09 -7.86
N GLY A 515 8.78 -7.26 -6.89
CA GLY A 515 8.91 -7.68 -5.50
C GLY A 515 10.12 -8.55 -5.22
N THR A 516 11.18 -8.40 -6.02
CA THR A 516 12.38 -9.24 -5.93
C THR A 516 13.57 -8.49 -5.36
N VAL A 517 14.44 -9.23 -4.66
CA VAL A 517 15.81 -8.81 -4.34
C VAL A 517 16.75 -9.67 -5.16
N THR A 518 17.54 -9.05 -6.02
CA THR A 518 18.53 -9.70 -6.86
C THR A 518 19.91 -9.42 -6.28
N ILE A 519 20.64 -10.48 -5.92
CA ILE A 519 22.03 -10.39 -5.50
C ILE A 519 22.88 -10.97 -6.62
N THR A 520 23.78 -10.16 -7.15
CA THR A 520 24.70 -10.52 -8.24
C THR A 520 26.11 -10.65 -7.66
N PRO A 521 26.88 -11.72 -7.98
CA PRO A 521 28.29 -11.78 -7.59
C PRO A 521 29.07 -10.59 -8.17
N PRO A 522 30.21 -10.21 -7.56
CA PRO A 522 31.14 -9.31 -8.23
C PRO A 522 31.58 -9.91 -9.57
N ALA A 523 31.95 -9.06 -10.53
CA ALA A 523 32.45 -9.54 -11.81
C ALA A 523 33.78 -10.31 -11.60
N TYR A 524 33.97 -11.37 -12.41
CA TYR A 524 34.92 -12.46 -12.18
C TYR A 524 35.57 -13.00 -13.46
N LYS A 525 35.49 -12.27 -14.60
CA LYS A 525 35.84 -12.83 -15.92
C LYS A 525 37.02 -12.15 -16.59
N ASP A 526 37.14 -10.84 -16.49
CA ASP A 526 38.14 -10.06 -17.24
C ASP A 526 39.32 -9.63 -16.35
N PRO A 527 40.51 -9.28 -16.88
CA PRO A 527 41.62 -8.81 -16.07
C PRO A 527 41.22 -7.58 -15.23
N GLY A 528 41.52 -7.60 -13.92
CA GLY A 528 41.09 -6.54 -12.97
C GLY A 528 39.72 -6.80 -12.31
N ASP A 529 39.05 -7.88 -12.69
CA ASP A 529 38.16 -8.61 -11.80
C ASP A 529 38.93 -9.58 -10.89
N ASP A 530 38.19 -10.32 -10.09
CA ASP A 530 38.64 -11.38 -9.20
C ASP A 530 38.32 -12.71 -9.88
N THR A 531 39.22 -13.24 -10.73
CA THR A 531 38.85 -14.32 -11.67
C THR A 531 38.95 -15.73 -11.10
N ASP A 532 39.46 -15.87 -9.88
CA ASP A 532 39.35 -17.06 -9.04
C ASP A 532 38.39 -16.93 -7.83
N LEU A 533 37.55 -15.86 -7.79
CA LEU A 533 36.33 -15.72 -6.97
C LEU A 533 35.63 -17.07 -6.74
N LEU A 534 35.76 -17.60 -5.53
CA LEU A 534 35.39 -18.97 -5.19
C LEU A 534 33.92 -19.08 -4.79
N SER A 535 33.41 -18.07 -4.08
CA SER A 535 32.02 -18.07 -3.60
C SER A 535 31.53 -16.67 -3.24
N TYR A 536 30.24 -16.53 -3.01
CA TYR A 536 29.71 -15.46 -2.18
C TYR A 536 28.57 -15.97 -1.30
N THR A 537 28.38 -15.35 -0.15
CA THR A 537 27.35 -15.71 0.83
C THR A 537 26.41 -14.55 1.07
N VAL A 538 25.11 -14.83 1.03
CA VAL A 538 24.02 -13.90 1.33
C VAL A 538 23.39 -14.30 2.66
N THR A 539 23.24 -13.36 3.59
CA THR A 539 22.50 -13.55 4.84
C THR A 539 21.36 -12.56 4.99
N TYR A 540 20.26 -13.03 5.55
CA TYR A 540 19.04 -12.25 5.81
C TYR A 540 18.18 -12.98 6.86
N LYS A 541 17.17 -12.31 7.43
CA LYS A 541 16.14 -12.95 8.25
C LYS A 541 14.89 -13.24 7.44
N ASP A 542 14.31 -14.43 7.58
CA ASP A 542 13.05 -14.77 6.92
C ASP A 542 11.85 -14.02 7.51
N ALA A 543 10.67 -14.19 6.90
CA ALA A 543 9.43 -13.53 7.35
C ALA A 543 9.03 -13.86 8.80
N ASP A 544 9.55 -14.96 9.36
CA ASP A 544 9.35 -15.41 10.74
C ASP A 544 10.49 -14.98 11.69
N GLY A 545 11.47 -14.20 11.19
CA GLY A 545 12.60 -13.65 11.94
C GLY A 545 13.84 -14.56 12.08
N ASN A 546 13.80 -15.76 11.47
CA ASN A 546 14.88 -16.74 11.58
C ASN A 546 15.99 -16.43 10.57
N ASP A 547 17.24 -16.48 11.02
CA ASP A 547 18.38 -16.26 10.14
C ASP A 547 18.44 -17.29 9.00
N LYS A 548 18.84 -16.82 7.82
CA LYS A 548 19.04 -17.58 6.59
C LYS A 548 20.39 -17.23 6.01
N THR A 549 21.04 -18.25 5.47
CA THR A 549 22.33 -18.16 4.80
C THR A 549 22.23 -18.93 3.49
N ILE A 550 22.56 -18.28 2.38
CA ILE A 550 22.69 -18.90 1.06
C ILE A 550 24.12 -18.66 0.60
N THR A 551 24.89 -19.73 0.41
CA THR A 551 26.22 -19.66 -0.19
C THR A 551 26.12 -20.14 -1.63
N ALA A 552 26.55 -19.27 -2.55
CA ALA A 552 26.78 -19.60 -3.95
C ALA A 552 28.27 -19.91 -4.13
N THR A 553 28.60 -21.09 -4.64
CA THR A 553 29.98 -21.54 -4.88
C THR A 553 30.22 -21.70 -6.37
N ARG A 554 31.30 -21.12 -6.90
CA ARG A 554 31.73 -21.26 -8.30
C ARG A 554 32.73 -22.41 -8.41
N ASP A 555 32.48 -23.29 -9.37
CA ASP A 555 33.46 -24.25 -9.88
C ASP A 555 34.39 -23.50 -10.84
N LEU A 556 35.70 -23.44 -10.54
CA LEU A 556 36.64 -22.59 -11.27
C LEU A 556 37.01 -23.13 -12.65
N ASP A 557 36.96 -24.46 -12.84
CA ASP A 557 37.28 -25.12 -14.11
C ASP A 557 36.16 -24.94 -15.14
N THR A 558 34.90 -25.06 -14.71
CA THR A 558 33.71 -24.94 -15.58
C THR A 558 33.07 -23.56 -15.57
N ASN A 559 33.44 -22.70 -14.61
CA ASN A 559 32.85 -21.38 -14.34
C ASN A 559 31.35 -21.39 -13.97
N LYS A 560 30.80 -22.56 -13.64
CA LYS A 560 29.40 -22.74 -13.21
C LYS A 560 29.24 -22.52 -11.71
N TRP A 561 28.06 -22.05 -11.32
CA TRP A 561 27.69 -21.77 -9.94
C TRP A 561 26.74 -22.83 -9.38
N SER A 562 26.85 -23.06 -8.07
CA SER A 562 26.03 -24.01 -7.32
C SER A 562 25.57 -23.41 -6.00
N GLY A 563 24.35 -23.75 -5.57
CA GLY A 563 23.80 -23.36 -4.26
C GLY A 563 22.26 -23.23 -4.27
N PRO A 564 21.61 -23.11 -3.11
CA PRO A 564 20.15 -23.02 -3.02
C PRO A 564 19.59 -21.75 -3.69
N GLY A 565 18.87 -21.90 -4.80
CA GLY A 565 18.28 -20.76 -5.52
C GLY A 565 19.29 -19.91 -6.32
N VAL A 566 20.48 -20.44 -6.56
CA VAL A 566 21.55 -19.80 -7.35
C VAL A 566 21.35 -20.12 -8.84
N ASN A 567 21.52 -19.13 -9.72
CA ASN A 567 21.54 -19.35 -11.17
C ASN A 567 22.90 -19.91 -11.62
N GLU A 568 22.89 -21.07 -12.29
CA GLU A 568 24.09 -21.84 -12.66
C GLU A 568 25.09 -21.07 -13.54
N GLU A 569 24.62 -20.24 -14.48
CA GLU A 569 25.47 -19.58 -15.49
C GLU A 569 25.96 -18.18 -15.08
N SER A 570 25.29 -17.53 -14.12
CA SER A 570 25.57 -16.14 -13.70
C SER A 570 25.85 -15.98 -12.21
N GLY A 571 25.61 -17.00 -11.39
CA GLY A 571 25.74 -16.96 -9.94
C GLY A 571 24.67 -16.13 -9.22
N VAL A 572 23.75 -15.49 -9.93
CA VAL A 572 22.73 -14.60 -9.35
C VAL A 572 21.78 -15.36 -8.42
N ILE A 573 21.49 -14.78 -7.26
CA ILE A 573 20.43 -15.21 -6.33
C ILE A 573 19.25 -14.25 -6.45
N THR A 574 18.02 -14.77 -6.55
CA THR A 574 16.78 -13.98 -6.50
C THR A 574 15.92 -14.38 -5.30
N LEU A 575 15.62 -13.42 -4.42
CA LEU A 575 14.71 -13.58 -3.28
C LEU A 575 13.40 -12.81 -3.54
N SER A 576 12.31 -13.17 -2.84
CA SER A 576 11.10 -12.34 -2.75
C SER A 576 11.13 -11.52 -1.46
N VAL A 577 10.75 -10.24 -1.53
CA VAL A 577 10.65 -9.34 -0.37
C VAL A 577 9.61 -9.80 0.66
N GLU A 578 8.72 -10.72 0.30
CA GLU A 578 7.71 -11.34 1.17
C GLU A 578 8.28 -12.50 2.01
N LYS A 579 9.45 -13.04 1.64
CA LYS A 579 10.15 -14.12 2.36
C LYS A 579 11.24 -13.59 3.29
N ILE A 580 11.29 -12.28 3.48
CA ILE A 580 12.28 -11.54 4.28
C ILE A 580 11.50 -10.79 5.36
N GLU A 581 12.07 -10.64 6.56
CA GLU A 581 11.42 -9.90 7.66
C GLU A 581 11.01 -8.46 7.26
N LEU A 582 10.06 -7.89 8.00
CA LEU A 582 9.59 -6.53 7.75
C LEU A 582 10.71 -5.51 8.04
N ALA A 583 11.01 -4.65 7.06
CA ALA A 583 12.17 -3.76 7.05
C ALA A 583 13.51 -4.51 7.20
N GLY A 584 13.58 -5.78 6.77
CA GLY A 584 14.74 -6.64 6.93
C GLY A 584 16.00 -6.17 6.21
N THR A 585 17.16 -6.63 6.68
CA THR A 585 18.45 -6.32 6.06
C THR A 585 19.04 -7.55 5.38
N ILE A 586 19.32 -7.42 4.09
CA ILE A 586 20.09 -8.39 3.31
C ILE A 586 21.56 -7.96 3.38
N LYS A 587 22.46 -8.90 3.64
CA LYS A 587 23.92 -8.74 3.64
C LYS A 587 24.53 -9.69 2.62
N ALA A 588 25.58 -9.29 1.92
CA ALA A 588 26.28 -10.13 0.95
C ALA A 588 27.80 -9.91 1.02
N THR A 589 28.57 -11.01 1.02
CA THR A 589 30.03 -11.01 1.08
C THR A 589 30.59 -12.02 0.08
N ALA A 590 31.55 -11.59 -0.75
CA ALA A 590 32.28 -12.43 -1.71
C ALA A 590 33.57 -12.97 -1.12
N LYS A 591 34.08 -14.10 -1.64
CA LYS A 591 35.32 -14.75 -1.21
C LYS A 591 36.13 -15.24 -2.41
N ASP A 592 37.40 -14.88 -2.45
CA ASP A 592 38.38 -15.33 -3.43
C ASP A 592 38.89 -16.77 -3.15
N ASN A 593 39.87 -17.23 -3.92
CA ASN A 593 40.57 -18.49 -3.68
C ASN A 593 41.93 -18.32 -2.95
N GLY A 594 42.26 -17.11 -2.50
CA GLY A 594 43.53 -16.71 -1.91
C GLY A 594 44.65 -16.50 -2.94
N GLY A 595 45.71 -15.79 -2.55
CA GLY A 595 46.82 -15.39 -3.42
C GLY A 595 47.78 -16.52 -3.81
N LEU A 596 49.01 -16.14 -4.16
CA LEU A 596 50.08 -17.07 -4.55
C LEU A 596 50.73 -17.73 -3.32
N GLU A 597 51.71 -18.61 -3.55
CA GLU A 597 52.52 -19.24 -2.49
C GLU A 597 53.11 -18.17 -1.54
N GLY A 598 52.85 -18.30 -0.24
CA GLY A 598 53.25 -17.30 0.77
C GLY A 598 52.25 -16.16 0.99
N ASP A 599 51.11 -16.16 0.29
CA ASP A 599 50.00 -15.21 0.45
C ASP A 599 48.65 -15.91 0.19
N THR A 600 48.51 -17.15 0.69
CA THR A 600 47.45 -18.10 0.33
C THR A 600 46.13 -17.90 1.10
N ASP A 601 46.01 -16.84 1.89
CA ASP A 601 44.82 -16.59 2.72
C ASP A 601 43.63 -16.14 1.85
N LYS A 602 42.46 -16.76 2.06
CA LYS A 602 41.24 -16.46 1.31
C LYS A 602 40.50 -15.28 1.91
N LEU A 603 40.40 -14.18 1.17
CA LEU A 603 39.89 -12.92 1.69
C LEU A 603 38.39 -12.78 1.43
N ASP A 604 37.68 -12.26 2.43
CA ASP A 604 36.30 -11.80 2.31
C ASP A 604 36.26 -10.36 1.79
N SER A 605 35.33 -10.06 0.87
CA SER A 605 35.04 -8.69 0.47
C SER A 605 34.54 -7.87 1.67
N VAL A 606 34.47 -6.55 1.51
CA VAL A 606 33.60 -5.74 2.39
C VAL A 606 32.17 -6.27 2.30
N GLU A 607 31.47 -6.36 3.42
CA GLU A 607 30.06 -6.74 3.46
C GLU A 607 29.20 -5.63 2.81
N GLU A 608 28.57 -5.92 1.68
CA GLU A 608 27.52 -5.06 1.14
C GLU A 608 26.22 -5.33 1.90
N SER A 609 25.47 -4.29 2.27
CA SER A 609 24.21 -4.48 2.99
C SER A 609 23.10 -3.53 2.55
N LYS A 610 21.92 -4.09 2.33
CA LYS A 610 20.72 -3.38 1.88
C LYS A 610 19.56 -3.67 2.81
N LYS A 611 19.11 -2.65 3.52
CA LYS A 611 17.84 -2.67 4.26
C LYS A 611 16.67 -2.48 3.30
N LEU A 612 15.62 -3.28 3.45
CA LEU A 612 14.36 -3.11 2.73
C LEU A 612 13.61 -1.89 3.23
N GLU A 613 13.11 -1.10 2.29
CA GLU A 613 12.15 -0.04 2.58
C GLU A 613 10.75 -0.64 2.78
N THR A 614 9.99 -0.03 3.68
CA THR A 614 8.59 -0.39 3.94
C THR A 614 7.61 0.63 3.36
N ALA A 615 6.37 0.21 3.21
CA ALA A 615 5.21 1.04 2.90
C ALA A 615 4.01 0.61 3.75
N THR A 616 3.14 1.56 4.04
CA THR A 616 1.91 1.37 4.80
C THR A 616 0.71 1.23 3.87
N VAL A 617 -0.14 0.26 4.16
CA VAL A 617 -1.49 0.17 3.60
C VAL A 617 -2.46 0.66 4.68
N SER A 618 -3.15 1.75 4.39
CA SER A 618 -4.16 2.36 5.26
C SER A 618 -5.55 2.28 4.62
N TYR A 619 -6.59 2.29 5.45
CA TYR A 619 -7.98 2.34 5.00
C TYR A 619 -8.62 3.65 5.45
N ASP A 620 -9.40 4.26 4.56
CA ASP A 620 -10.11 5.50 4.80
C ASP A 620 -11.61 5.29 4.60
N ALA A 621 -12.41 5.61 5.61
CA ALA A 621 -13.86 5.47 5.58
C ALA A 621 -14.54 6.47 4.62
N ASN A 622 -13.85 7.55 4.22
CA ASN A 622 -14.36 8.62 3.36
C ASN A 622 -15.57 9.33 3.99
N LYS A 623 -16.81 8.96 3.60
CA LYS A 623 -18.04 9.42 4.27
C LYS A 623 -18.48 8.54 5.45
N GLY A 624 -17.98 7.32 5.52
CA GLY A 624 -18.40 6.29 6.49
C GLY A 624 -17.77 6.50 7.87
N THR A 625 -17.98 5.55 8.77
CA THR A 625 -17.46 5.62 10.15
C THR A 625 -16.91 4.29 10.65
N GLY A 626 -16.10 4.35 11.72
CA GLY A 626 -15.33 3.24 12.25
C GLY A 626 -13.88 3.28 11.78
N GLU A 627 -13.09 2.31 12.23
CA GLU A 627 -11.66 2.19 11.95
C GLU A 627 -11.36 0.81 11.37
N MET A 628 -10.30 0.71 10.56
CA MET A 628 -9.81 -0.55 9.99
C MET A 628 -8.29 -0.60 10.11
N GLU A 629 -7.79 -1.68 10.70
CA GLU A 629 -6.34 -1.88 10.90
C GLU A 629 -5.59 -1.86 9.57
N GLY A 630 -4.62 -0.96 9.49
CA GLY A 630 -3.68 -0.92 8.38
C GLY A 630 -2.62 -2.03 8.47
N LYS A 631 -1.77 -2.12 7.45
CA LYS A 631 -0.63 -3.05 7.49
C LYS A 631 0.61 -2.42 6.86
N THR A 632 1.73 -2.47 7.59
CA THR A 632 3.05 -2.16 7.03
C THR A 632 3.62 -3.41 6.35
N VAL A 633 4.15 -3.24 5.13
CA VAL A 633 4.76 -4.31 4.33
C VAL A 633 6.08 -3.84 3.71
N ASN A 634 6.94 -4.76 3.29
CA ASN A 634 8.12 -4.43 2.47
C ASN A 634 7.67 -3.89 1.10
N LYS A 635 8.32 -2.85 0.58
CA LYS A 635 8.01 -2.31 -0.74
C LYS A 635 8.22 -3.37 -1.82
N GLY A 636 7.23 -3.55 -2.69
CA GLY A 636 7.16 -4.62 -3.67
C GLY A 636 6.50 -5.91 -3.19
N ALA A 637 6.00 -5.99 -1.95
CA ALA A 637 5.17 -7.11 -1.52
C ALA A 637 3.76 -7.05 -2.13
N GLU A 638 3.14 -8.22 -2.33
CA GLU A 638 1.70 -8.32 -2.55
C GLU A 638 0.93 -8.11 -1.25
N TYR A 639 -0.19 -7.40 -1.38
CA TYR A 639 -1.16 -7.17 -0.33
C TYR A 639 -2.57 -7.46 -0.88
N GLU A 640 -3.37 -8.18 -0.09
CA GLU A 640 -4.76 -8.51 -0.43
C GLU A 640 -5.70 -7.51 0.25
N ILE A 641 -6.52 -6.81 -0.54
CA ILE A 641 -7.42 -5.77 -0.05
C ILE A 641 -8.53 -6.41 0.80
N LEU A 642 -8.64 -5.97 2.06
CA LEU A 642 -9.57 -6.53 3.04
C LEU A 642 -11.04 -6.28 2.66
N ALA A 643 -11.94 -7.07 3.24
CA ALA A 643 -13.38 -6.78 3.21
C ALA A 643 -13.69 -5.51 4.01
N ASN A 644 -14.67 -4.72 3.56
CA ASN A 644 -15.10 -3.52 4.28
C ASN A 644 -15.69 -3.86 5.66
N ALA A 645 -15.04 -3.35 6.71
CA ALA A 645 -15.56 -3.35 8.08
C ALA A 645 -16.09 -1.97 8.54
N PHE A 646 -15.91 -0.91 7.73
CA PHE A 646 -16.50 0.40 8.03
C PHE A 646 -18.03 0.37 8.01
N THR A 647 -18.64 1.13 8.91
CA THR A 647 -20.08 1.39 8.93
C THR A 647 -20.42 2.38 7.82
N ALA A 648 -21.43 2.04 7.01
CA ALA A 648 -21.86 2.87 5.89
C ALA A 648 -22.49 4.20 6.36
N PRO A 649 -22.38 5.28 5.56
CA PRO A 649 -23.16 6.50 5.75
C PRO A 649 -24.66 6.19 5.79
N ALA A 650 -25.43 7.02 6.50
CA ALA A 650 -26.88 6.89 6.52
C ALA A 650 -27.44 6.87 5.09
N ASN A 651 -28.23 5.85 4.77
CA ASN A 651 -28.88 5.60 3.48
C ASN A 651 -27.96 5.24 2.30
N GLU A 652 -26.66 5.02 2.54
CA GLU A 652 -25.72 4.47 1.57
C GLU A 652 -25.31 3.03 1.96
N LYS A 653 -24.70 2.30 1.03
CA LYS A 653 -24.11 0.95 1.20
C LYS A 653 -22.71 0.94 0.59
N PHE A 654 -21.84 0.03 1.05
CA PHE A 654 -20.53 -0.15 0.44
C PHE A 654 -20.69 -0.61 -1.02
N ARG A 655 -19.95 0.03 -1.94
CA ARG A 655 -19.91 -0.34 -3.37
C ARG A 655 -18.61 -1.05 -3.71
N THR A 656 -17.48 -0.40 -3.42
CA THR A 656 -16.13 -0.83 -3.84
C THR A 656 -15.07 -0.04 -3.08
N TRP A 657 -13.82 -0.48 -3.15
CA TRP A 657 -12.66 0.31 -2.73
C TRP A 657 -12.16 1.20 -3.88
N GLN A 658 -11.47 2.28 -3.56
CA GLN A 658 -10.75 3.13 -4.50
C GLN A 658 -9.31 3.37 -4.04
N ILE A 659 -8.37 3.33 -4.99
CA ILE A 659 -6.96 3.68 -4.78
C ILE A 659 -6.56 4.68 -5.86
N GLY A 660 -6.19 5.90 -5.46
CA GLY A 660 -6.00 7.02 -6.40
C GLY A 660 -7.31 7.32 -7.15
N THR A 661 -7.37 6.96 -8.43
CA THR A 661 -8.58 7.06 -9.29
C THR A 661 -9.09 5.71 -9.80
N ALA A 662 -8.53 4.58 -9.34
CA ALA A 662 -8.93 3.24 -9.77
C ALA A 662 -9.87 2.59 -8.74
N GLU A 663 -10.90 1.90 -9.22
CA GLU A 663 -11.81 1.10 -8.39
C GLU A 663 -11.29 -0.35 -8.25
N HIS A 664 -11.24 -0.86 -7.02
CA HIS A 664 -10.73 -2.20 -6.68
C HIS A 664 -11.74 -2.95 -5.80
N LYS A 665 -11.80 -4.28 -5.92
CA LYS A 665 -12.67 -5.13 -5.09
C LYS A 665 -11.95 -5.64 -3.83
N ALA A 666 -12.71 -6.03 -2.81
CA ALA A 666 -12.16 -6.82 -1.71
C ALA A 666 -11.71 -8.22 -2.21
N GLY A 667 -10.63 -8.75 -1.63
CA GLY A 667 -9.96 -9.97 -2.10
C GLY A 667 -9.11 -9.78 -3.38
N GLU A 668 -8.92 -8.53 -3.83
CA GLU A 668 -7.99 -8.22 -4.92
C GLU A 668 -6.56 -8.09 -4.37
N LYS A 669 -5.58 -8.58 -5.12
CA LYS A 669 -4.16 -8.44 -4.80
C LYS A 669 -3.54 -7.28 -5.54
N ILE A 670 -2.87 -6.40 -4.80
CA ILE A 670 -2.13 -5.24 -5.30
C ILE A 670 -0.67 -5.31 -4.84
N ARG A 671 0.26 -4.69 -5.58
CA ARG A 671 1.69 -4.66 -5.22
C ARG A 671 2.05 -3.30 -4.63
N VAL A 672 2.44 -3.27 -3.35
CA VAL A 672 2.59 -2.03 -2.57
C VAL A 672 3.97 -1.43 -2.80
N LYS A 673 4.06 -0.34 -3.56
CA LYS A 673 5.34 0.32 -3.93
C LYS A 673 5.67 1.55 -3.08
N GLU A 674 4.65 2.16 -2.50
CA GLU A 674 4.66 3.38 -1.70
C GLU A 674 3.48 3.33 -0.72
N ASP A 675 3.37 4.30 0.19
CA ASP A 675 2.23 4.37 1.12
C ASP A 675 0.92 4.55 0.36
N ILE A 676 -0.06 3.68 0.61
CA ILE A 676 -1.37 3.72 -0.05
C ILE A 676 -2.50 3.92 0.96
N SER A 677 -3.48 4.73 0.55
CA SER A 677 -4.76 4.86 1.24
C SER A 677 -5.86 4.27 0.37
N ILE A 678 -6.58 3.30 0.92
CA ILE A 678 -7.66 2.58 0.26
C ILE A 678 -8.99 3.17 0.76
N GLN A 679 -9.61 4.00 -0.07
CA GLN A 679 -10.81 4.76 0.30
C GLN A 679 -12.09 3.95 0.05
N ALA A 680 -12.99 3.92 1.03
CA ALA A 680 -14.30 3.31 0.87
C ALA A 680 -15.19 4.15 -0.06
N ILE A 681 -15.75 3.52 -1.10
CA ILE A 681 -16.72 4.18 -1.98
C ILE A 681 -18.11 3.61 -1.75
N TRP A 682 -19.02 4.53 -1.50
CA TRP A 682 -20.38 4.30 -1.06
C TRP A 682 -21.37 4.58 -2.19
N GLN A 683 -22.47 3.81 -2.25
CA GLN A 683 -23.56 3.96 -3.21
C GLN A 683 -24.88 4.15 -2.44
N ASP A 684 -25.75 5.03 -2.93
CA ASP A 684 -27.10 5.18 -2.40
C ASP A 684 -27.87 3.84 -2.37
N ILE A 685 -28.66 3.62 -1.32
CA ILE A 685 -29.68 2.58 -1.29
C ILE A 685 -30.91 3.15 -1.99
N GLU A 686 -31.32 2.56 -3.10
CA GLU A 686 -32.58 2.92 -3.77
C GLU A 686 -33.77 2.17 -3.16
N VAL A 687 -34.91 2.86 -3.11
CA VAL A 687 -36.20 2.37 -2.60
C VAL A 687 -37.34 2.89 -3.48
N LYS A 688 -38.48 2.21 -3.51
CA LYS A 688 -39.61 2.51 -4.40
C LYS A 688 -40.88 2.86 -3.62
N VAL A 689 -41.55 3.92 -4.03
CA VAL A 689 -42.96 4.14 -3.70
C VAL A 689 -43.82 3.62 -4.84
N SER A 690 -44.80 2.77 -4.54
CA SER A 690 -45.81 2.27 -5.48
C SER A 690 -47.22 2.65 -5.03
N TYR A 691 -48.15 2.77 -5.97
CA TYR A 691 -49.57 3.05 -5.69
C TYR A 691 -50.42 1.84 -6.02
N SER A 692 -51.43 1.61 -5.18
CA SER A 692 -52.30 0.43 -5.23
C SER A 692 -53.77 0.87 -5.13
N PRO A 693 -54.64 0.54 -6.11
CA PRO A 693 -56.01 1.05 -6.15
C PRO A 693 -56.93 0.44 -5.09
N ASN A 694 -56.49 -0.63 -4.40
CA ASN A 694 -57.15 -1.20 -3.23
C ASN A 694 -58.68 -1.38 -3.40
N GLY A 695 -59.07 -2.13 -4.43
CA GLY A 695 -60.46 -2.36 -4.83
C GLY A 695 -60.99 -1.41 -5.91
N GLY A 696 -60.37 -0.24 -6.11
CA GLY A 696 -60.62 0.64 -7.25
C GLY A 696 -59.95 0.13 -8.54
N SER A 697 -59.88 0.99 -9.57
CA SER A 697 -59.26 0.65 -10.86
C SER A 697 -58.46 1.81 -11.48
N GLY A 698 -57.61 1.49 -12.46
CA GLY A 698 -56.64 2.41 -13.09
C GLY A 698 -55.20 2.10 -12.69
N GLU A 699 -54.26 2.90 -13.19
CA GLU A 699 -52.82 2.79 -12.90
C GLU A 699 -52.25 4.14 -12.44
N MET A 700 -51.24 4.10 -11.58
CA MET A 700 -50.50 5.28 -11.12
C MET A 700 -49.00 4.98 -11.05
N THR A 701 -48.20 5.78 -11.76
CA THR A 701 -46.75 5.60 -11.83
C THR A 701 -46.09 5.92 -10.49
N GLY A 702 -45.51 4.90 -9.85
CA GLY A 702 -44.67 5.04 -8.67
C GLY A 702 -43.34 5.77 -8.93
N LYS A 703 -42.48 5.86 -7.92
CA LYS A 703 -41.18 6.54 -8.03
C LYS A 703 -40.08 5.83 -7.26
N THR A 704 -38.94 5.59 -7.93
CA THR A 704 -37.68 5.21 -7.28
C THR A 704 -37.00 6.44 -6.69
N LEU A 705 -36.49 6.31 -5.47
CA LEU A 705 -35.91 7.36 -4.65
C LEU A 705 -34.68 6.82 -3.92
N LYS A 706 -33.84 7.72 -3.38
CA LYS A 706 -32.84 7.33 -2.38
C LYS A 706 -33.55 7.03 -1.05
N LYS A 707 -33.07 6.06 -0.29
CA LYS A 707 -33.57 5.77 1.06
C LYS A 707 -33.47 7.05 1.94
N GLY A 708 -34.48 7.28 2.78
CA GLY A 708 -34.61 8.50 3.58
C GLY A 708 -34.99 9.76 2.77
N SER A 709 -35.30 9.63 1.48
CA SER A 709 -35.86 10.76 0.71
C SER A 709 -37.23 11.15 1.24
N LYS A 710 -37.47 12.46 1.27
CA LYS A 710 -38.81 13.04 1.33
C LYS A 710 -39.55 12.79 0.00
N TYR A 711 -40.82 12.43 0.08
CA TYR A 711 -41.68 12.20 -1.07
C TYR A 711 -43.11 12.66 -0.79
N THR A 712 -43.64 13.52 -1.65
CA THR A 712 -45.03 13.98 -1.61
C THR A 712 -45.94 12.93 -2.24
N LEU A 713 -46.95 12.48 -1.51
CA LEU A 713 -48.00 11.60 -2.05
C LEU A 713 -48.79 12.33 -3.14
N LEU A 714 -48.99 11.66 -4.28
CA LEU A 714 -49.72 12.20 -5.43
C LEU A 714 -51.22 12.30 -5.14
N GLU A 715 -51.92 13.13 -5.90
CA GLU A 715 -53.38 13.07 -5.99
C GLU A 715 -53.82 11.75 -6.64
N SER A 716 -54.90 11.16 -6.15
CA SER A 716 -55.41 9.88 -6.68
C SER A 716 -56.04 10.07 -8.05
N THR A 717 -55.51 9.35 -9.05
CA THR A 717 -56.13 9.21 -10.38
C THR A 717 -56.81 7.85 -10.57
N PHE A 718 -57.00 7.10 -9.49
CA PHE A 718 -57.75 5.84 -9.52
C PHE A 718 -59.27 6.11 -9.55
N THR A 719 -59.98 5.32 -10.35
CA THR A 719 -61.44 5.24 -10.31
C THR A 719 -61.87 4.45 -9.07
N ALA A 720 -62.92 4.88 -8.39
CA ALA A 720 -63.51 4.17 -7.25
C ALA A 720 -63.99 2.75 -7.61
N PRO A 721 -64.20 1.85 -6.63
CA PRO A 721 -64.68 0.49 -6.88
C PRO A 721 -66.06 0.43 -7.56
N ASP A 722 -66.90 1.41 -7.27
CA ASP A 722 -68.28 1.55 -7.75
C ASP A 722 -68.73 3.03 -7.67
N ASP A 723 -69.92 3.35 -8.18
CA ASP A 723 -70.45 4.71 -8.22
C ASP A 723 -71.09 5.21 -6.90
N THR A 724 -71.04 4.41 -5.84
CA THR A 724 -71.47 4.77 -4.48
C THR A 724 -70.30 5.27 -3.61
N GLN A 725 -69.06 5.21 -4.12
CA GLN A 725 -67.84 5.56 -3.38
C GLN A 725 -67.02 6.65 -4.05
N GLU A 726 -66.24 7.37 -3.25
CA GLU A 726 -65.29 8.41 -3.66
C GLU A 726 -63.97 8.26 -2.86
N PHE A 727 -62.88 8.84 -3.37
CA PHE A 727 -61.57 8.79 -2.70
C PHE A 727 -61.60 9.56 -1.37
N LYS A 728 -61.02 8.98 -0.32
CA LYS A 728 -60.93 9.57 1.03
C LYS A 728 -59.51 10.04 1.33
N ALA A 729 -58.54 9.15 1.21
CA ALA A 729 -57.15 9.30 1.61
C ALA A 729 -56.31 8.17 1.03
N TRP A 730 -54.99 8.25 1.18
CA TRP A 730 -54.11 7.10 1.05
C TRP A 730 -54.00 6.36 2.39
N GLU A 731 -53.64 5.08 2.36
CA GLU A 731 -53.10 4.33 3.48
C GLU A 731 -51.60 4.12 3.26
N VAL A 732 -50.79 4.44 4.27
CA VAL A 732 -49.35 4.18 4.33
C VAL A 732 -49.03 3.54 5.68
N ASP A 733 -48.43 2.34 5.67
CA ASP A 733 -48.12 1.56 6.88
C ASP A 733 -49.31 1.43 7.86
N GLY A 734 -50.51 1.18 7.33
CA GLY A 734 -51.73 0.98 8.11
C GLY A 734 -52.33 2.26 8.72
N LYS A 735 -51.93 3.45 8.25
CA LYS A 735 -52.49 4.75 8.67
C LYS A 735 -53.04 5.52 7.49
N GLU A 736 -54.18 6.18 7.68
CA GLU A 736 -54.72 7.12 6.69
C GLU A 736 -53.86 8.40 6.62
N VAL A 737 -53.52 8.81 5.40
CA VAL A 737 -52.67 9.97 5.07
C VAL A 737 -53.29 10.71 3.88
N PRO A 738 -53.55 12.03 3.95
CA PRO A 738 -54.07 12.80 2.81
C PRO A 738 -53.12 12.80 1.61
N ALA A 739 -53.66 12.94 0.40
CA ALA A 739 -52.87 13.32 -0.77
C ALA A 739 -52.18 14.69 -0.55
N GLY A 740 -51.07 14.94 -1.25
CA GLY A 740 -50.23 16.11 -1.03
C GLY A 740 -49.37 16.08 0.25
N THR A 741 -49.51 15.07 1.12
CA THR A 741 -48.68 14.92 2.33
C THR A 741 -47.27 14.43 1.97
N GLU A 742 -46.25 14.98 2.63
CA GLU A 742 -44.86 14.51 2.51
C GLU A 742 -44.56 13.39 3.51
N ILE A 743 -44.04 12.26 3.01
CA ILE A 743 -43.55 11.13 3.80
C ILE A 743 -42.03 10.94 3.61
N THR A 744 -41.38 10.28 4.57
CA THR A 744 -39.99 9.81 4.43
C THR A 744 -39.98 8.34 4.00
N VAL A 745 -39.17 8.00 2.99
CA VAL A 745 -39.19 6.67 2.35
C VAL A 745 -37.93 5.89 2.73
N ASP A 746 -38.01 5.08 3.79
CA ASP A 746 -36.87 4.30 4.33
C ASP A 746 -36.79 2.84 3.86
N LYS A 747 -37.76 2.42 3.03
CA LYS A 747 -37.96 1.07 2.48
C LYS A 747 -38.82 1.18 1.22
N ASP A 748 -39.03 0.07 0.51
CA ASP A 748 -40.10 0.00 -0.48
C ASP A 748 -41.46 0.16 0.24
N THR A 749 -42.29 1.08 -0.26
CA THR A 749 -43.54 1.54 0.39
C THR A 749 -44.69 1.48 -0.60
N GLU A 750 -45.65 0.58 -0.35
CA GLU A 750 -46.92 0.53 -1.06
C GLU A 750 -47.91 1.52 -0.44
N VAL A 751 -48.53 2.35 -1.27
CA VAL A 751 -49.52 3.38 -0.91
C VAL A 751 -50.89 2.95 -1.45
N LYS A 752 -51.85 2.69 -0.56
CA LYS A 752 -53.15 2.09 -0.92
C LYS A 752 -54.27 3.12 -0.91
N ALA A 753 -55.15 3.11 -1.92
CA ALA A 753 -56.32 3.99 -1.90
C ALA A 753 -57.28 3.63 -0.76
N VAL A 754 -57.86 4.62 -0.10
CA VAL A 754 -58.95 4.45 0.88
C VAL A 754 -60.19 5.14 0.32
N TRP A 755 -61.31 4.42 0.35
CA TRP A 755 -62.58 4.85 -0.25
C TRP A 755 -63.61 5.17 0.86
N LYS A 756 -64.49 6.13 0.60
CA LYS A 756 -65.64 6.48 1.46
C LYS A 756 -66.93 6.47 0.65
N LYS A 757 -68.05 6.13 1.28
CA LYS A 757 -69.37 6.18 0.64
C LYS A 757 -69.88 7.61 0.48
N ILE A 758 -70.61 7.82 -0.61
CA ILE A 758 -71.38 9.02 -0.93
C ILE A 758 -72.73 8.96 -0.20
N GLN A 759 -73.23 10.09 0.29
CA GLN A 759 -74.53 10.19 0.96
C GLN A 759 -75.56 10.97 0.13
N VAL A 760 -76.82 10.54 0.23
CA VAL A 760 -77.99 11.09 -0.49
C VAL A 760 -79.19 11.23 0.43
N LYS A 761 -80.21 12.01 0.05
CA LYS A 761 -81.29 12.46 0.93
C LYS A 761 -82.68 12.07 0.42
N VAL A 762 -83.54 11.58 1.31
CA VAL A 762 -84.97 11.35 1.05
C VAL A 762 -85.82 12.41 1.75
N THR A 763 -86.79 12.98 1.06
CA THR A 763 -87.73 14.00 1.57
C THR A 763 -89.19 13.64 1.28
N TYR A 764 -90.12 14.31 1.96
CA TYR A 764 -91.56 14.10 1.84
C TYR A 764 -92.29 15.39 1.45
N ASP A 765 -93.35 15.25 0.64
CA ASP A 765 -94.21 16.32 0.13
C ASP A 765 -95.68 15.98 0.40
N GLY A 766 -96.43 16.93 0.97
CA GLY A 766 -97.84 16.78 1.28
C GLY A 766 -98.77 16.85 0.08
N ASN A 767 -98.30 17.33 -1.07
CA ASN A 767 -99.04 17.41 -2.34
C ASN A 767 -100.47 17.97 -2.16
N GLY A 768 -100.55 19.17 -1.57
CA GLY A 768 -101.81 19.84 -1.19
C GLY A 768 -102.35 19.49 0.19
N GLY A 769 -101.89 18.40 0.83
CA GLY A 769 -102.17 18.08 2.23
C GLY A 769 -101.37 18.94 3.22
N GLY A 770 -101.93 19.14 4.42
CA GLY A 770 -101.33 19.97 5.47
C GLY A 770 -100.40 19.20 6.39
N GLY A 771 -99.28 19.80 6.81
CA GLY A 771 -98.34 19.20 7.77
C GLY A 771 -96.88 19.27 7.30
N SER A 772 -96.02 18.44 7.90
CA SER A 772 -94.62 18.27 7.50
C SER A 772 -94.07 16.92 8.02
N MET A 773 -93.05 16.39 7.37
CA MET A 773 -92.40 15.12 7.73
C MET A 773 -90.88 15.22 7.64
N ASN A 774 -90.18 14.49 8.51
CA ASN A 774 -88.72 14.53 8.60
C ASN A 774 -88.06 13.91 7.36
N ALA A 775 -87.03 14.59 6.85
CA ALA A 775 -86.13 14.04 5.83
C ALA A 775 -85.11 13.07 6.46
N ALA A 776 -84.60 12.13 5.66
CA ALA A 776 -83.54 11.20 6.03
C ALA A 776 -82.32 11.35 5.12
N THR A 777 -81.12 11.11 5.64
CA THR A 777 -79.88 10.97 4.86
C THR A 777 -79.41 9.52 4.96
N VAL A 778 -79.04 8.93 3.83
CA VAL A 778 -78.65 7.52 3.69
C VAL A 778 -77.45 7.37 2.76
N ASP A 779 -76.80 6.21 2.79
CA ASP A 779 -75.74 5.87 1.82
C ASP A 779 -76.34 5.75 0.41
N LYS A 780 -75.62 6.24 -0.61
CA LYS A 780 -76.01 6.07 -2.01
C LYS A 780 -76.13 4.59 -2.36
N GLY A 781 -77.26 4.20 -2.97
CA GLY A 781 -77.57 2.81 -3.34
C GLY A 781 -78.16 1.95 -2.21
N SER A 782 -78.38 2.49 -1.00
CA SER A 782 -78.98 1.74 0.11
C SER A 782 -80.52 1.63 0.01
N GLU A 783 -81.09 0.67 0.75
CA GLU A 783 -82.53 0.57 0.95
C GLU A 783 -83.03 1.59 1.98
N TYR A 784 -84.15 2.26 1.68
CA TYR A 784 -84.88 3.13 2.60
C TYR A 784 -86.35 2.71 2.68
N THR A 785 -86.94 2.78 3.88
CA THR A 785 -88.35 2.42 4.12
C THR A 785 -89.21 3.67 4.16
N VAL A 786 -90.21 3.74 3.29
CA VAL A 786 -91.17 4.84 3.19
C VAL A 786 -92.04 4.90 4.46
N LEU A 787 -92.09 6.07 5.09
CA LEU A 787 -92.80 6.31 6.35
C LEU A 787 -94.34 6.32 6.18
N PRO A 788 -95.13 6.12 7.25
CA PRO A 788 -96.57 6.38 7.24
C PRO A 788 -96.90 7.84 6.95
N ASN A 789 -98.05 8.09 6.30
CA ASN A 789 -98.54 9.45 6.07
C ASN A 789 -98.87 10.16 7.39
N ALA A 790 -98.26 11.33 7.60
CA ALA A 790 -98.56 12.26 8.69
C ALA A 790 -99.17 13.59 8.21
N PHE A 791 -99.41 13.77 6.91
CA PHE A 791 -100.15 14.91 6.39
C PHE A 791 -101.67 14.73 6.57
N THR A 792 -102.36 15.83 6.89
CA THR A 792 -103.83 15.91 6.87
C THR A 792 -104.33 16.09 5.44
N ALA A 793 -105.53 15.59 5.13
CA ALA A 793 -106.16 15.78 3.83
C ALA A 793 -106.38 17.28 3.48
N PRO A 794 -106.47 17.65 2.19
CA PRO A 794 -106.67 19.04 1.78
C PRO A 794 -107.99 19.66 2.25
N ASP A 795 -109.05 18.85 2.38
CA ASP A 795 -110.40 19.25 2.79
C ASP A 795 -111.19 18.07 3.40
N ASP A 796 -112.39 18.32 3.94
CA ASP A 796 -113.24 17.32 4.60
C ASP A 796 -114.08 16.44 3.64
N THR A 797 -113.89 16.61 2.33
CA THR A 797 -114.46 15.74 1.29
C THR A 797 -113.47 14.67 0.82
N GLN A 798 -112.20 14.74 1.27
CA GLN A 798 -111.10 13.88 0.82
C GLN A 798 -110.42 13.06 1.94
N GLU A 799 -109.82 11.93 1.56
CA GLU A 799 -109.01 11.04 2.40
C GLU A 799 -107.74 10.55 1.67
N PHE A 800 -106.74 10.06 2.42
CA PHE A 800 -105.46 9.59 1.87
C PHE A 800 -105.61 8.30 1.04
N LYS A 801 -104.80 8.17 -0.01
CA LYS A 801 -104.74 7.01 -0.90
C LYS A 801 -103.41 6.27 -0.82
N ALA A 802 -102.31 6.94 -1.18
CA ALA A 802 -100.98 6.35 -1.34
C ALA A 802 -99.88 7.43 -1.33
N TRP A 803 -98.62 7.00 -1.35
CA TRP A 803 -97.48 7.85 -1.71
C TRP A 803 -97.16 7.69 -3.20
N GLU A 804 -96.49 8.68 -3.79
CA GLU A 804 -95.84 8.65 -5.10
C GLU A 804 -94.32 8.72 -4.91
N VAL A 805 -93.57 7.81 -5.55
CA VAL A 805 -92.11 7.87 -5.68
C VAL A 805 -91.75 7.61 -7.14
N ASP A 806 -90.96 8.50 -7.75
CA ASP A 806 -90.52 8.42 -9.15
C ASP A 806 -91.65 8.13 -10.17
N GLY A 807 -92.86 8.63 -9.87
CA GLY A 807 -94.07 8.45 -10.69
C GLY A 807 -94.85 7.15 -10.47
N GLN A 808 -94.49 6.32 -9.47
CA GLN A 808 -95.23 5.12 -9.10
C GLN A 808 -95.91 5.26 -7.74
N GLU A 809 -97.14 4.74 -7.61
CA GLU A 809 -97.85 4.69 -6.32
C GLU A 809 -97.24 3.60 -5.43
N VAL A 810 -96.78 3.97 -4.23
CA VAL A 810 -96.21 3.08 -3.23
C VAL A 810 -96.97 3.17 -1.90
N ALA A 811 -97.05 2.06 -1.18
CA ALA A 811 -97.68 2.02 0.13
C ALA A 811 -96.73 2.54 1.24
N PRO A 812 -97.27 3.13 2.32
CA PRO A 812 -96.57 3.20 3.60
C PRO A 812 -95.89 1.88 3.98
N GLY A 813 -94.62 1.93 4.39
CA GLY A 813 -93.80 0.77 4.73
C GLY A 813 -93.10 0.09 3.54
N ALA A 814 -93.31 0.55 2.29
CA ALA A 814 -92.56 0.05 1.15
C ALA A 814 -91.06 0.36 1.25
N LYS A 815 -90.21 -0.53 0.72
CA LYS A 815 -88.77 -0.28 0.54
C LYS A 815 -88.48 0.29 -0.84
N ILE A 816 -87.59 1.26 -0.91
CA ILE A 816 -87.06 1.85 -2.15
C ILE A 816 -85.52 1.88 -2.11
N THR A 817 -84.85 1.84 -3.27
CA THR A 817 -83.38 1.96 -3.37
C THR A 817 -82.99 3.39 -3.72
N VAL A 818 -82.32 4.08 -2.80
CA VAL A 818 -82.05 5.52 -2.93
C VAL A 818 -80.74 5.76 -3.70
N LYS A 819 -80.85 5.99 -5.00
CA LYS A 819 -79.69 6.20 -5.89
C LYS A 819 -79.22 7.64 -5.98
N ASP A 820 -80.14 8.58 -5.78
CA ASP A 820 -79.92 10.04 -5.79
C ASP A 820 -80.85 10.67 -4.73
N ASN A 821 -81.02 11.99 -4.71
CA ASN A 821 -81.97 12.63 -3.79
C ASN A 821 -83.43 12.36 -4.23
N THR A 822 -84.21 11.67 -3.39
CA THR A 822 -85.58 11.20 -3.70
C THR A 822 -86.65 12.01 -2.96
N VAL A 823 -87.78 12.27 -3.60
CA VAL A 823 -88.95 12.95 -3.01
C VAL A 823 -90.17 12.02 -3.03
N VAL A 824 -90.87 11.92 -1.90
CA VAL A 824 -92.06 11.07 -1.70
C VAL A 824 -93.31 11.95 -1.55
N LYS A 825 -94.31 11.87 -2.43
CA LYS A 825 -95.48 12.80 -2.46
C LYS A 825 -96.80 12.13 -2.10
N ALA A 826 -97.70 12.80 -1.36
CA ALA A 826 -99.00 12.20 -1.00
C ALA A 826 -100.03 12.17 -2.15
N VAL A 827 -101.06 11.31 -2.04
CA VAL A 827 -102.17 11.17 -3.02
C VAL A 827 -103.52 11.04 -2.29
N TRP A 828 -104.61 11.61 -2.82
CA TRP A 828 -105.91 11.82 -2.13
C TRP A 828 -107.15 11.34 -2.96
N LYS A 829 -108.30 11.07 -2.33
CA LYS A 829 -109.58 10.61 -2.97
C LYS A 829 -110.85 11.08 -2.23
N LYS A 830 -112.04 11.08 -2.88
CA LYS A 830 -113.33 11.69 -2.41
C LYS A 830 -114.36 10.77 -1.70
N ILE A 831 -115.40 11.36 -1.07
CA ILE A 831 -116.47 10.74 -0.23
C ILE A 831 -117.93 10.97 -0.76
N GLN A 832 -118.89 10.04 -0.54
CA GLN A 832 -120.26 10.02 -1.13
C GLN A 832 -121.44 9.74 -0.14
N VAL A 833 -122.70 10.06 -0.53
CA VAL A 833 -123.97 10.04 0.28
C VAL A 833 -125.26 9.86 -0.59
N LYS A 834 -126.47 9.66 -0.01
CA LYS A 834 -127.72 9.27 -0.73
C LYS A 834 -129.07 9.91 -0.28
N VAL A 835 -130.07 10.00 -1.18
CA VAL A 835 -131.46 10.45 -0.90
C VAL A 835 -132.52 9.40 -1.31
N THR A 836 -133.66 9.31 -0.60
CA THR A 836 -134.77 8.34 -0.81
C THR A 836 -136.18 8.89 -0.47
N TYR A 837 -137.25 8.29 -1.02
CA TYR A 837 -138.67 8.65 -0.77
C TYR A 837 -139.48 7.51 -0.11
N ASP A 838 -140.66 7.83 0.44
CA ASP A 838 -141.56 6.95 1.20
C ASP A 838 -143.03 7.35 1.01
N ALA A 839 -143.90 6.37 0.75
CA ALA A 839 -145.32 6.57 0.46
C ALA A 839 -146.18 6.89 1.69
N ASN A 840 -145.70 6.58 2.90
CA ASN A 840 -146.31 6.92 4.19
C ASN A 840 -147.85 6.76 4.24
N GLY A 841 -148.32 5.56 3.90
CA GLY A 841 -149.74 5.19 3.89
C GLY A 841 -150.44 5.23 2.52
N GLY A 842 -149.89 5.96 1.55
CA GLY A 842 -150.29 5.85 0.14
C GLY A 842 -149.61 4.68 -0.58
N GLU A 843 -149.91 4.49 -1.87
CA GLU A 843 -149.36 3.40 -2.69
C GLU A 843 -148.43 3.91 -3.81
N GLY A 844 -147.44 3.08 -4.19
CA GLY A 844 -146.48 3.36 -5.27
C GLY A 844 -145.02 3.36 -4.82
N THR A 845 -144.11 3.74 -5.72
CA THR A 845 -142.65 3.84 -5.49
C THR A 845 -142.06 5.05 -6.22
N MET A 846 -140.99 5.64 -5.69
CA MET A 846 -140.26 6.76 -6.31
C MET A 846 -138.75 6.58 -6.17
N GLU A 847 -137.98 6.99 -7.18
CA GLU A 847 -136.53 6.80 -7.22
C GLU A 847 -135.74 7.79 -6.35
N GLY A 848 -134.65 7.30 -5.75
CA GLY A 848 -133.68 8.10 -5.00
C GLY A 848 -132.41 8.41 -5.80
N LYS A 849 -131.41 9.04 -5.19
CA LYS A 849 -130.14 9.41 -5.87
C LYS A 849 -128.93 9.34 -4.93
N THR A 850 -127.78 8.88 -5.45
CA THR A 850 -126.46 8.93 -4.78
C THR A 850 -125.63 10.10 -5.34
N LEU A 851 -124.84 10.76 -4.49
CA LEU A 851 -124.16 12.03 -4.74
C LEU A 851 -122.80 12.09 -4.01
N ASP A 852 -121.88 12.96 -4.44
CA ASP A 852 -120.72 13.35 -3.62
C ASP A 852 -121.20 14.15 -2.38
N LYS A 853 -120.55 13.96 -1.23
CA LYS A 853 -120.87 14.66 0.03
C LYS A 853 -120.84 16.18 -0.17
N GLY A 854 -121.94 16.87 0.17
CA GLY A 854 -122.09 18.33 -0.02
C GLY A 854 -122.86 18.75 -1.27
N SER A 855 -123.31 17.79 -2.10
CA SER A 855 -124.09 18.09 -3.31
C SER A 855 -125.49 18.64 -3.02
N LYS A 856 -126.02 19.43 -3.97
CA LYS A 856 -127.42 19.87 -4.00
C LYS A 856 -128.35 18.82 -4.63
N TYR A 857 -129.61 18.79 -4.21
CA TYR A 857 -130.64 17.88 -4.70
C TYR A 857 -132.05 18.50 -4.58
N THR A 858 -132.89 18.36 -5.61
CA THR A 858 -134.27 18.87 -5.62
C THR A 858 -135.28 17.76 -5.35
N LEU A 859 -136.27 18.03 -4.51
CA LEU A 859 -137.36 17.11 -4.19
C LEU A 859 -138.34 17.00 -5.35
N ALA A 860 -138.72 15.78 -5.74
CA ALA A 860 -139.68 15.55 -6.81
C ALA A 860 -141.14 15.85 -6.37
N ALA A 861 -142.03 16.07 -7.33
CA ALA A 861 -143.48 16.08 -7.11
C ALA A 861 -144.02 14.71 -6.67
N ASN A 862 -145.18 14.67 -6.00
CA ASN A 862 -145.75 13.42 -5.49
C ASN A 862 -146.18 12.46 -6.61
N GLY A 863 -145.52 11.29 -6.66
CA GLY A 863 -145.87 10.16 -7.52
C GLY A 863 -146.68 9.05 -6.84
N PHE A 864 -147.02 9.19 -5.55
CA PHE A 864 -147.79 8.18 -4.81
C PHE A 864 -149.31 8.39 -4.98
N THR A 865 -150.06 7.30 -5.10
CA THR A 865 -151.53 7.27 -5.07
C THR A 865 -152.03 7.50 -3.66
N ALA A 866 -153.06 8.34 -3.50
CA ALA A 866 -153.66 8.63 -2.20
C ALA A 866 -154.47 7.45 -1.63
N PRO A 867 -154.56 7.32 -0.29
CA PRO A 867 -155.47 6.39 0.37
C PRO A 867 -156.94 6.61 -0.05
N GLU A 868 -157.77 5.58 0.07
CA GLU A 868 -159.18 5.65 -0.31
C GLU A 868 -159.93 6.75 0.48
N ASN A 869 -160.73 7.56 -0.22
CA ASN A 869 -161.43 8.73 0.31
C ASN A 869 -160.51 9.86 0.86
N GLN A 870 -159.22 9.86 0.48
CA GLN A 870 -158.25 10.91 0.80
C GLN A 870 -157.57 11.52 -0.44
N GLU A 871 -156.91 12.67 -0.24
CA GLU A 871 -156.06 13.35 -1.23
C GLU A 871 -154.72 13.83 -0.61
N PHE A 872 -153.72 14.10 -1.44
CA PHE A 872 -152.36 14.50 -1.02
C PHE A 872 -152.32 15.89 -0.38
N LYS A 873 -151.38 16.08 0.56
CA LYS A 873 -151.10 17.36 1.22
C LYS A 873 -149.70 17.91 0.88
N THR A 874 -148.63 17.22 1.28
CA THR A 874 -147.23 17.72 1.21
C THR A 874 -146.22 16.61 1.53
N TRP A 875 -144.91 16.86 1.39
CA TRP A 875 -143.85 15.98 1.89
C TRP A 875 -143.46 16.27 3.35
N GLU A 876 -142.80 15.31 4.01
CA GLU A 876 -142.12 15.45 5.30
C GLU A 876 -140.62 15.06 5.18
N ILE A 877 -139.71 15.86 5.75
CA ILE A 877 -138.28 15.51 5.95
C ILE A 877 -137.89 15.84 7.39
N ASP A 878 -137.23 14.89 8.08
CA ASP A 878 -136.81 15.00 9.48
C ASP A 878 -137.90 15.62 10.40
N GLY A 879 -139.18 15.24 10.19
CA GLY A 879 -140.33 15.68 10.98
C GLY A 879 -140.92 17.06 10.62
N LYS A 880 -140.52 17.68 9.51
CA LYS A 880 -141.07 18.97 9.04
C LYS A 880 -141.76 18.83 7.70
N GLU A 881 -142.89 19.50 7.52
CA GLU A 881 -143.56 19.59 6.22
C GLU A 881 -142.73 20.44 5.24
N VAL A 882 -142.49 19.91 4.04
CA VAL A 882 -141.73 20.52 2.94
C VAL A 882 -142.53 20.39 1.65
N ALA A 883 -142.56 21.45 0.84
CA ALA A 883 -143.25 21.41 -0.45
C ALA A 883 -142.48 20.54 -1.48
N PRO A 884 -143.17 19.92 -2.45
CA PRO A 884 -142.49 19.40 -3.65
C PRO A 884 -141.68 20.50 -4.36
N ASP A 885 -140.72 20.08 -5.19
CA ASP A 885 -139.86 20.94 -6.00
C ASP A 885 -138.90 21.87 -5.21
N THR A 886 -138.74 21.65 -3.90
CA THR A 886 -137.78 22.34 -3.03
C THR A 886 -136.34 21.80 -3.19
N GLU A 887 -135.32 22.67 -3.23
CA GLU A 887 -133.90 22.27 -3.22
C GLU A 887 -133.35 22.10 -1.78
N ILE A 888 -132.57 21.03 -1.56
CA ILE A 888 -131.86 20.71 -0.31
C ILE A 888 -130.37 20.39 -0.56
N THR A 889 -129.54 20.48 0.48
CA THR A 889 -128.12 20.07 0.43
C THR A 889 -127.93 18.74 1.16
N VAL A 890 -127.25 17.80 0.51
CA VAL A 890 -127.09 16.41 0.96
C VAL A 890 -125.70 16.21 1.58
N ASN A 891 -125.64 16.34 2.90
CA ASN A 891 -124.42 16.14 3.71
C ASN A 891 -124.39 14.77 4.43
N LYS A 892 -125.53 14.06 4.42
CA LYS A 892 -125.79 12.76 5.03
C LYS A 892 -126.87 12.05 4.21
N ASP A 893 -127.10 10.77 4.48
CA ASP A 893 -128.25 10.06 3.91
C ASP A 893 -129.58 10.69 4.37
N THR A 894 -130.53 10.84 3.44
CA THR A 894 -131.77 11.62 3.64
C THR A 894 -133.01 10.85 3.14
N LYS A 895 -134.14 10.99 3.85
CA LYS A 895 -135.41 10.32 3.54
C LYS A 895 -136.60 11.28 3.58
N VAL A 896 -137.55 11.12 2.66
CA VAL A 896 -138.69 12.01 2.39
C VAL A 896 -140.01 11.21 2.44
N LYS A 897 -141.09 11.70 3.06
CA LYS A 897 -142.36 10.96 3.25
C LYS A 897 -143.61 11.73 2.81
N ALA A 898 -144.66 11.07 2.31
CA ALA A 898 -145.95 11.71 1.95
C ALA A 898 -146.88 12.08 3.14
N VAL A 899 -147.92 12.89 2.91
CA VAL A 899 -148.97 13.30 3.89
C VAL A 899 -150.34 13.46 3.18
N TRP A 900 -151.47 13.11 3.84
CA TRP A 900 -152.82 12.91 3.24
C TRP A 900 -153.99 13.53 4.05
N LYS A 901 -155.22 13.69 3.47
CA LYS A 901 -156.45 14.24 4.13
C LYS A 901 -157.81 13.78 3.51
N ASP A 902 -158.91 13.79 4.27
CA ASP A 902 -160.28 13.25 3.96
C ASP A 902 -161.24 14.10 3.07
N ILE A 903 -162.34 13.48 2.57
CA ILE A 903 -163.40 14.04 1.67
C ILE A 903 -164.87 13.92 2.23
N MET A 904 -165.80 14.85 1.86
CA MET A 904 -167.17 15.04 2.45
C MET A 904 -168.32 15.26 1.41
N VAL A 905 -169.60 14.98 1.75
CA VAL A 905 -170.83 15.08 0.89
C VAL A 905 -172.16 15.39 1.67
N ASP A 906 -173.27 15.74 0.99
CA ASP A 906 -174.55 16.29 1.56
C ASP A 906 -175.85 15.45 1.33
N ILE A 907 -176.92 15.71 2.11
CA ILE A 907 -178.26 15.07 2.02
C ILE A 907 -179.41 16.06 2.29
N ASN A 908 -180.45 16.12 1.43
CA ASN A 908 -181.58 17.08 1.46
C ASN A 908 -182.97 16.40 1.57
N PHE A 909 -184.03 17.17 1.92
CA PHE A 909 -185.40 16.67 2.16
C PHE A 909 -186.52 17.60 1.61
N GLU A 910 -187.64 17.03 1.14
CA GLU A 910 -188.76 17.72 0.45
C GLU A 910 -190.17 17.19 0.83
N PRO A 911 -191.24 18.03 0.76
CA PRO A 911 -192.58 17.69 1.26
C PRO A 911 -193.50 16.87 0.33
N GLY A 912 -193.21 16.81 -0.97
CA GLY A 912 -194.15 16.27 -1.96
C GLY A 912 -195.42 17.13 -2.05
N GLU A 913 -196.60 16.49 -1.98
CA GLU A 913 -197.91 17.19 -1.95
C GLU A 913 -198.22 17.88 -0.61
N GLY A 914 -197.46 17.58 0.45
CA GLY A 914 -197.61 18.20 1.77
C GLY A 914 -196.94 19.58 1.86
N SER A 915 -196.81 20.13 3.08
CA SER A 915 -196.18 21.44 3.29
C SER A 915 -195.15 21.47 4.43
N GLY A 916 -194.27 22.48 4.44
CA GLY A 916 -193.22 22.68 5.44
C GLY A 916 -191.79 22.60 4.87
N THR A 917 -190.79 22.55 5.75
CA THR A 917 -189.35 22.43 5.37
C THR A 917 -188.60 21.50 6.32
N MET A 918 -187.52 20.89 5.83
CA MET A 918 -186.58 20.09 6.63
C MET A 918 -185.13 20.47 6.31
N LYS A 919 -184.25 20.37 7.31
CA LYS A 919 -182.84 20.78 7.22
C LYS A 919 -182.00 19.70 6.53
N LYS A 920 -181.04 20.11 5.69
CA LYS A 920 -180.01 19.23 5.12
C LYS A 920 -178.93 18.81 6.14
N GLU A 921 -178.29 17.67 5.89
CA GLU A 921 -177.17 17.14 6.69
C GLU A 921 -175.94 16.86 5.81
N THR A 922 -174.75 16.81 6.43
CA THR A 922 -173.44 16.67 5.75
C THR A 922 -172.62 15.55 6.42
N VAL A 923 -172.03 14.65 5.64
CA VAL A 923 -171.37 13.43 6.11
C VAL A 923 -170.08 13.12 5.32
N LYS A 924 -169.27 12.14 5.78
CA LYS A 924 -168.13 11.65 5.00
C LYS A 924 -168.60 10.88 3.77
N LYS A 925 -167.88 10.98 2.65
CA LYS A 925 -168.15 10.16 1.46
C LYS A 925 -168.05 8.67 1.83
N GLY A 926 -169.03 7.88 1.39
CA GLY A 926 -169.11 6.44 1.66
C GLY A 926 -169.74 6.06 3.02
N SER A 927 -170.19 7.03 3.82
CA SER A 927 -170.84 6.75 5.11
C SER A 927 -172.33 6.40 4.99
N THR A 928 -172.91 5.76 6.02
CA THR A 928 -174.34 5.39 6.03
C THR A 928 -175.18 6.35 6.87
N PHE A 929 -176.38 6.66 6.37
CA PHE A 929 -177.34 7.59 6.95
C PHE A 929 -178.72 6.91 7.11
N LYS A 930 -179.58 7.44 7.99
CA LYS A 930 -180.90 6.86 8.32
C LYS A 930 -182.02 7.87 8.07
N LEU A 931 -183.05 7.47 7.33
CA LEU A 931 -184.19 8.33 7.01
C LEU A 931 -185.04 8.61 8.26
N PRO A 932 -185.36 9.88 8.57
CA PRO A 932 -186.14 10.28 9.74
C PRO A 932 -187.65 10.05 9.53
N ALA A 933 -188.45 10.33 10.56
CA ALA A 933 -189.89 10.57 10.36
C ALA A 933 -190.13 11.91 9.66
N SER A 934 -191.19 11.99 8.84
CA SER A 934 -191.61 13.26 8.23
C SER A 934 -191.98 14.28 9.30
N LYS A 935 -191.63 15.54 9.04
CA LYS A 935 -192.08 16.72 9.80
C LYS A 935 -192.91 17.69 8.95
N PHE A 936 -193.35 17.22 7.78
CA PHE A 936 -194.21 17.96 6.87
C PHE A 936 -195.68 17.80 7.28
N GLU A 937 -196.49 18.83 7.06
CA GLU A 937 -197.95 18.77 7.25
C GLU A 937 -198.61 18.02 6.09
N ALA A 938 -199.63 17.22 6.43
CA ALA A 938 -200.38 16.42 5.47
C ALA A 938 -201.36 17.28 4.65
N PRO A 939 -201.64 16.92 3.39
CA PRO A 939 -202.77 17.46 2.65
C PRO A 939 -204.11 17.21 3.38
N GLU A 940 -205.09 18.09 3.16
CA GLU A 940 -206.38 17.98 3.84
C GLU A 940 -207.09 16.66 3.54
N ASN A 941 -207.68 16.04 4.57
CA ASN A 941 -208.26 14.70 4.55
C ASN A 941 -207.29 13.59 4.09
N MET A 942 -205.96 13.78 4.26
CA MET A 942 -204.95 12.75 4.01
C MET A 942 -204.00 12.45 5.18
N GLU A 943 -203.34 11.28 5.11
CA GLU A 943 -202.25 10.85 6.00
C GLU A 943 -201.00 10.36 5.23
N LEU A 944 -199.84 10.30 5.89
CA LEU A 944 -198.54 9.98 5.29
C LEU A 944 -198.43 8.50 4.85
N LYS A 945 -197.85 8.25 3.68
CA LYS A 945 -197.52 6.93 3.13
C LYS A 945 -196.02 6.56 3.26
N GLY A 946 -195.10 7.53 3.17
CA GLY A 946 -193.66 7.27 3.25
C GLY A 946 -192.78 8.35 2.63
N TRP A 947 -191.57 7.95 2.21
CA TRP A 947 -190.55 8.74 1.51
C TRP A 947 -190.29 8.19 0.09
N LYS A 948 -189.58 8.96 -0.74
CA LYS A 948 -189.14 8.60 -2.09
C LYS A 948 -187.75 9.18 -2.36
N ILE A 949 -186.86 8.41 -2.99
CA ILE A 949 -185.54 8.87 -3.47
C ILE A 949 -185.43 8.47 -4.94
N GLY A 950 -185.32 9.45 -5.83
CA GLY A 950 -185.52 9.20 -7.26
C GLY A 950 -186.93 8.65 -7.50
N ASP A 951 -187.03 7.40 -7.97
CA ASP A 951 -188.30 6.69 -8.15
C ASP A 951 -188.58 5.57 -7.14
N THR A 952 -187.66 5.25 -6.24
CA THR A 952 -187.87 4.22 -5.21
C THR A 952 -188.56 4.81 -3.98
N GLU A 953 -189.68 4.21 -3.56
CA GLU A 953 -190.32 4.52 -2.26
C GLU A 953 -189.58 3.84 -1.11
N TYR A 954 -189.43 4.57 0.00
CA TYR A 954 -188.78 4.14 1.24
C TYR A 954 -189.70 4.37 2.43
N GLN A 955 -189.50 3.60 3.49
CA GLN A 955 -190.25 3.74 4.74
C GLN A 955 -189.49 4.60 5.76
N VAL A 956 -190.22 5.13 6.74
CA VAL A 956 -189.63 5.90 7.83
C VAL A 956 -188.70 5.00 8.64
N GLY A 957 -187.41 5.33 8.65
CA GLY A 957 -186.39 4.60 9.40
C GLY A 957 -185.41 3.75 8.58
N ASP A 958 -185.57 3.68 7.25
CA ASP A 958 -184.62 2.96 6.38
C ASP A 958 -183.21 3.58 6.39
N LYS A 959 -182.20 2.80 5.96
CA LYS A 959 -180.80 3.26 5.84
C LYS A 959 -180.34 3.31 4.39
N ILE A 960 -179.53 4.32 4.06
CA ILE A 960 -178.90 4.53 2.76
C ILE A 960 -177.39 4.77 2.93
N THR A 961 -176.59 4.50 1.89
CA THR A 961 -175.17 4.87 1.83
C THR A 961 -175.00 6.12 0.98
N VAL A 962 -174.26 7.10 1.49
CA VAL A 962 -174.13 8.44 0.90
C VAL A 962 -172.75 8.56 0.26
N ASN A 963 -172.69 8.17 -1.01
CA ASN A 963 -171.49 8.31 -1.83
C ASN A 963 -171.39 9.71 -2.45
N ASP A 964 -172.53 10.34 -2.74
CA ASP A 964 -172.66 11.65 -3.40
C ASP A 964 -173.94 12.34 -2.91
N ASN A 965 -174.13 13.61 -3.30
CA ASN A 965 -175.20 14.46 -2.76
C ASN A 965 -176.61 13.90 -3.09
N THR A 966 -177.46 13.74 -2.08
CA THR A 966 -178.73 12.99 -2.16
C THR A 966 -179.96 13.83 -1.74
N THR A 967 -181.18 13.53 -2.21
CA THR A 967 -182.44 14.22 -1.87
C THR A 967 -183.60 13.24 -1.65
N VAL A 968 -184.53 13.54 -0.71
CA VAL A 968 -185.60 12.63 -0.24
C VAL A 968 -186.97 13.34 -0.12
N THR A 969 -188.05 12.81 -0.70
CA THR A 969 -189.37 13.51 -0.86
C THR A 969 -190.57 12.70 -0.29
N ALA A 970 -191.64 13.31 0.25
CA ALA A 970 -192.77 12.62 0.94
C ALA A 970 -194.07 12.38 0.10
N ILE A 971 -195.01 11.51 0.56
CA ILE A 971 -196.21 10.98 -0.17
C ILE A 971 -197.43 10.59 0.76
N TRP A 972 -198.71 10.59 0.30
CA TRP A 972 -199.97 10.68 1.16
C TRP A 972 -201.27 9.88 0.69
N LYS A 973 -202.42 9.78 1.45
CA LYS A 973 -203.72 9.01 1.17
C LYS A 973 -205.05 9.33 2.01
N LYS A 974 -206.31 8.95 1.60
CA LYS A 974 -207.74 9.40 2.02
C LYS A 974 -208.70 8.52 2.96
N ILE A 975 -210.00 8.92 3.28
CA ILE A 975 -210.96 8.44 4.41
C ILE A 975 -212.59 8.52 4.19
N PRO A 976 -213.52 7.63 4.75
CA PRO A 976 -215.05 7.53 4.50
C PRO A 976 -216.18 7.64 5.67
N VAL A 977 -217.56 7.64 5.42
CA VAL A 977 -218.81 7.81 6.36
C VAL A 977 -220.28 7.22 5.97
N ASN A 978 -221.46 7.53 6.62
CA ASN A 978 -222.84 6.83 6.55
C ASN A 978 -224.22 7.67 6.74
N VAL A 979 -225.49 7.15 6.45
CA VAL A 979 -226.86 7.87 6.47
C VAL A 979 -228.22 7.03 6.71
N THR A 980 -229.36 7.56 7.28
CA THR A 980 -230.74 6.94 7.52
C THR A 980 -232.02 7.88 7.57
N TYR A 981 -233.30 7.40 7.78
CA TYR A 981 -234.62 8.15 7.75
C TYR A 981 -235.66 7.88 8.91
N ASP A 982 -236.72 8.73 9.08
CA ASP A 982 -237.85 8.63 10.07
C ASP A 982 -239.26 8.95 9.44
N ALA A 983 -240.37 8.76 10.17
CA ALA A 983 -241.78 8.85 9.77
C ALA A 983 -242.65 9.93 10.46
N ASN A 984 -242.22 10.47 11.62
CA ASN A 984 -242.83 11.58 12.37
C ASN A 984 -244.39 11.63 12.46
N GLY A 985 -245.02 10.51 12.83
CA GLY A 985 -246.46 10.45 13.17
C GLY A 985 -247.44 10.16 12.01
N GLY A 986 -246.97 10.15 10.77
CA GLY A 986 -247.72 9.61 9.62
C GLY A 986 -247.81 8.08 9.61
N LYS A 987 -248.26 7.49 8.49
CA LYS A 987 -248.26 6.02 8.27
C LYS A 987 -247.53 5.65 6.97
N GLY A 988 -246.52 4.76 7.06
CA GLY A 988 -245.62 4.33 5.97
C GLY A 988 -244.28 3.75 6.49
N SER A 989 -243.25 3.60 5.64
CA SER A 989 -241.85 3.21 6.00
C SER A 989 -240.85 3.40 4.81
N MET A 990 -239.54 3.63 5.05
CA MET A 990 -238.47 3.88 4.03
C MET A 990 -237.02 3.44 4.46
N ASP A 991 -236.00 3.46 3.57
CA ASP A 991 -234.63 2.85 3.70
C ASP A 991 -233.41 3.80 3.46
N GLY A 992 -232.16 3.47 3.90
CA GLY A 992 -230.92 4.35 3.93
C GLY A 992 -229.58 3.85 3.27
N ALA A 993 -228.41 4.51 3.51
CA ALA A 993 -227.16 4.35 2.70
C ALA A 993 -225.75 4.71 3.34
N THR A 994 -224.66 4.75 2.54
CA THR A 994 -223.22 4.91 2.95
C THR A 994 -222.34 5.63 1.88
N VAL A 995 -221.37 6.49 2.25
CA VAL A 995 -220.60 7.40 1.34
C VAL A 995 -219.16 7.75 1.81
N ASP A 996 -218.37 8.50 1.02
CA ASP A 996 -217.03 9.00 1.40
C ASP A 996 -217.11 10.24 2.32
N LYS A 997 -216.04 10.57 3.08
CA LYS A 997 -216.09 11.69 4.04
C LYS A 997 -216.00 13.03 3.31
N GLY A 998 -217.15 13.70 3.18
CA GLY A 998 -217.27 15.02 2.53
C GLY A 998 -217.87 14.99 1.12
N SER A 999 -218.52 13.88 0.72
CA SER A 999 -219.28 13.80 -0.54
C SER A 999 -220.79 14.01 -0.33
N GLU A 1000 -221.47 14.50 -1.38
CA GLU A 1000 -222.93 14.77 -1.39
C GLU A 1000 -223.77 13.48 -1.38
N TYR A 1001 -224.99 13.56 -0.82
CA TYR A 1001 -225.99 12.49 -0.81
C TYR A 1001 -227.40 13.09 -0.96
N ALA A 1002 -228.28 12.43 -1.72
CA ALA A 1002 -229.62 12.92 -2.03
C ALA A 1002 -230.70 12.13 -1.28
N VAL A 1003 -231.70 12.84 -0.75
CA VAL A 1003 -232.82 12.24 0.01
C VAL A 1003 -233.93 11.68 -0.89
N LEU A 1004 -234.59 10.61 -0.43
CA LEU A 1004 -235.63 9.88 -1.16
C LEU A 1004 -237.01 10.59 -1.10
N PRO A 1005 -237.88 10.50 -2.12
CA PRO A 1005 -239.21 11.12 -2.08
C PRO A 1005 -240.14 10.53 -0.99
N ASN A 1006 -240.97 11.37 -0.36
CA ASN A 1006 -241.89 10.95 0.71
C ASN A 1006 -242.87 9.84 0.30
N GLY A 1007 -242.89 8.75 1.08
CA GLY A 1007 -243.84 7.63 0.99
C GLY A 1007 -244.85 7.54 2.14
N PHE A 1008 -244.88 8.48 3.08
CA PHE A 1008 -245.79 8.51 4.23
C PHE A 1008 -247.14 9.18 3.89
N THR A 1009 -248.23 8.62 4.43
CA THR A 1009 -249.58 9.20 4.33
C THR A 1009 -249.86 10.20 5.45
N ALA A 1010 -250.55 11.29 5.10
CA ALA A 1010 -250.84 12.44 5.97
C ALA A 1010 -251.80 12.09 7.13
N PRO A 1011 -251.77 12.84 8.26
CA PRO A 1011 -252.50 12.45 9.47
C PRO A 1011 -254.03 12.62 9.41
N ASP A 1012 -254.50 13.71 8.79
CA ASP A 1012 -255.93 14.03 8.64
C ASP A 1012 -256.22 14.88 7.39
N ASP A 1013 -257.50 15.02 7.06
CA ASP A 1013 -258.07 15.71 5.90
C ASP A 1013 -257.66 17.19 5.74
N THR A 1014 -257.03 17.81 6.74
CA THR A 1014 -256.66 19.24 6.75
C THR A 1014 -255.17 19.50 6.53
N GLN A 1015 -254.36 18.45 6.28
CA GLN A 1015 -252.90 18.52 6.19
C GLN A 1015 -252.34 17.87 4.92
N GLU A 1016 -251.24 18.41 4.39
CA GLU A 1016 -250.47 17.84 3.28
C GLU A 1016 -248.96 17.87 3.57
N PHE A 1017 -248.18 17.06 2.84
CA PHE A 1017 -246.72 16.98 3.02
C PHE A 1017 -246.02 18.23 2.48
N LYS A 1018 -244.99 18.69 3.20
CA LYS A 1018 -244.22 19.90 2.86
C LYS A 1018 -242.78 19.60 2.43
N ALA A 1019 -241.99 18.97 3.30
CA ALA A 1019 -240.56 18.68 3.12
C ALA A 1019 -240.11 17.59 4.11
N TRP A 1020 -238.90 17.06 3.93
CA TRP A 1020 -238.18 16.31 4.96
C TRP A 1020 -237.42 17.23 5.90
N GLU A 1021 -237.01 16.74 7.06
CA GLU A 1021 -236.10 17.46 7.95
C GLU A 1021 -234.76 16.71 8.08
N VAL A 1022 -233.65 17.38 7.78
CA VAL A 1022 -232.28 16.88 8.02
C VAL A 1022 -231.53 17.94 8.83
N ASP A 1023 -231.01 17.55 10.00
CA ASP A 1023 -230.33 18.44 10.96
C ASP A 1023 -231.07 19.77 11.26
N GLY A 1024 -232.41 19.75 11.22
CA GLY A 1024 -233.26 20.91 11.46
C GLY A 1024 -233.58 21.77 10.23
N GLN A 1025 -233.28 21.31 9.01
CA GLN A 1025 -233.58 22.03 7.75
C GLN A 1025 -234.53 21.26 6.84
N GLU A 1026 -235.47 22.00 6.25
CA GLU A 1026 -236.43 21.49 5.27
C GLU A 1026 -235.78 21.23 3.90
N VAL A 1027 -235.88 19.99 3.40
CA VAL A 1027 -235.30 19.51 2.11
C VAL A 1027 -236.25 18.62 1.31
#